data_AF-A0A8D2MKH1-F1
#
_entry.id   AF-A0A8D2MKH1-F1
#
_cell.length_a   1.000
_cell.length_b   1.000
_cell.length_c   1.000
_cell.angle_alpha   90.00
_cell.angle_beta   90.00
_cell.angle_gamma   90.00
#
_symmetry.space_group_name_H-M   'P 1'
#
loop_
_entity.id
_entity.type
_entity.pdbx_description
1 polymer ?
#
loop_
_entity_poly.entity_id
_entity_poly.type
_entity_poly.pdbx_seq_one_letter_code
_entity_poly.pdbx_strand_id
1 'polypeptide(L)'
;DTSQAAAESCECPCASSPPEGLGLETCTAPQCRDGCRDTGLYFDSLCSSVARQGTRNPRAQLKLVFICHGDEHPCLCPAPVAPTQCLLPAVGQVSLSLRRLNTMVTPLFFTDQFLQISTSLPSHLISGLGEHLTSLFLDTAWTRVILWNALLQPHVNPCSSHPFYLGWRTMVQPTVSFYVLLHRSPTLTWHTMGGDPGFLHLPGPRPQDLCPPGFPFMPPCWGLGFCLCHWGYFSTDITWQVVANMTAARFPLDVQWNDLDYTDAKRDFTFNKTSFRDYPEMVRDFHSRGLRYIMIVEPAISSSGAPGTYKPYDEGLKRGVFIRNATGQPLVGKVWPGPTVFPDFTNPETHEWWHDMVKDFHDQVPFDGMWLDMNEPSNFVEGSQDGCPNNNLEHPPYVPGVFGGRLQAGTICASSQQYLSSHYNLHSLYGLSEAMASHSALLRVRGKRPFIISRSTFAGHGRYAGHWTGDVGSDWQQLYYSIPEVLLFNLFGVPLVGADICGFLGDTNEELCVRWTQLGAFYPFMRNHNDHGNRPQEPFVFSPPAQAAMRNALRLRYSLLPFLYTLFHRAHSAGETVARPLFLEFPTDPNTWAVDRQLLWGGGLLVTPVLEAGQTKVSGYFPAGTWYSLTGVGAPALPWHPDSTIHSKGQWIILPAPLDTINVHVRAGHILPLQEPAFSTAQSRGKGMALVVALTPDGFARGELFWDDGDSWETFERGDYTELLFLASNVSTGSCWQGLGRAPVALAHLGLLCGWQVGKGTWRSPESTRGG
;
A
#
# COMPACT_ATOMS: atom_id res chain seq x y z
N ASP A 1 17.47 0.57 55.13
CA ASP A 1 17.38 -0.57 56.07
C ASP A 1 16.07 -1.32 55.95
N THR A 2 16.14 -2.64 56.16
CA THR A 2 15.08 -3.58 56.59
C THR A 2 13.63 -3.39 56.12
N SER A 3 13.20 -4.21 55.15
CA SER A 3 12.04 -5.11 55.35
C SER A 3 11.97 -6.21 54.28
N GLN A 4 12.18 -7.43 54.76
CA GLN A 4 11.58 -8.72 54.38
C GLN A 4 10.87 -8.88 53.02
N ALA A 5 11.39 -9.83 52.25
CA ALA A 5 10.61 -10.57 51.26
C ALA A 5 9.79 -11.69 51.94
N ALA A 6 8.62 -11.97 51.38
CA ALA A 6 7.90 -13.23 51.54
C ALA A 6 7.47 -13.70 50.15
N ALA A 7 7.82 -14.92 49.80
CA ALA A 7 7.35 -15.64 48.62
C ALA A 7 6.65 -16.90 49.11
N GLU A 8 5.53 -17.24 48.49
CA GLU A 8 4.84 -18.55 48.41
C GLU A 8 3.50 -18.25 47.68
N SER A 9 3.31 -18.62 46.41
CA SER A 9 3.03 -19.95 45.86
C SER A 9 1.63 -20.47 46.20
N CYS A 10 0.79 -20.62 45.16
CA CYS A 10 -0.39 -21.49 45.19
C CYS A 10 -0.29 -22.44 43.99
N GLU A 11 -0.03 -23.71 44.26
CA GLU A 11 -0.13 -24.79 43.27
C GLU A 11 -1.59 -25.25 43.11
N CYS A 12 -1.91 -25.86 41.96
CA CYS A 12 -3.16 -26.59 41.77
C CYS A 12 -3.00 -28.04 42.24
N PRO A 13 -4.01 -28.67 42.87
CA PRO A 13 -3.89 -30.02 43.39
C PRO A 13 -4.16 -31.09 42.33
N CYS A 14 -3.28 -32.09 42.24
CA CYS A 14 -3.59 -33.42 41.70
C CYS A 14 -3.23 -34.48 42.76
N ALA A 15 -4.10 -35.47 42.94
CA ALA A 15 -4.14 -36.28 44.16
C ALA A 15 -3.38 -37.61 44.08
N SER A 16 -2.85 -38.02 45.24
CA SER A 16 -2.46 -39.38 45.67
C SER A 16 -1.33 -40.11 44.93
N SER A 17 -0.57 -40.87 45.73
CA SER A 17 0.76 -41.42 45.46
C SER A 17 0.80 -42.97 45.55
N PRO A 18 1.92 -43.68 45.81
CA PRO A 18 2.57 -44.57 44.84
C PRO A 18 2.55 -46.05 45.37
N PRO A 19 3.51 -47.01 45.17
CA PRO A 19 4.94 -46.99 44.81
C PRO A 19 5.20 -47.67 43.41
N GLU A 20 6.38 -48.11 42.94
CA GLU A 20 7.76 -48.19 43.44
C GLU A 20 8.79 -48.29 42.27
N GLY A 21 10.10 -48.31 42.56
CA GLY A 21 11.06 -49.13 41.79
C GLY A 21 11.96 -48.48 40.72
N LEU A 22 13.01 -47.76 41.16
CA LEU A 22 14.39 -47.71 40.60
C LEU A 22 14.64 -48.02 39.09
N GLY A 23 15.18 -47.04 38.34
CA GLY A 23 15.90 -47.32 37.07
C GLY A 23 16.28 -46.09 36.24
N LEU A 24 17.59 -45.83 36.13
CA LEU A 24 18.23 -44.74 35.36
C LEU A 24 17.61 -44.40 33.97
N GLU A 25 17.48 -43.10 33.70
CA GLU A 25 17.03 -42.55 32.41
C GLU A 25 18.09 -42.71 31.29
N THR A 26 17.69 -43.31 30.17
CA THR A 26 18.15 -42.93 28.81
C THR A 26 17.13 -43.39 27.74
N CYS A 27 16.33 -42.45 27.20
CA CYS A 27 15.63 -42.56 25.91
C CYS A 27 15.11 -41.15 25.53
N THR A 28 15.66 -40.48 24.53
CA THR A 28 15.10 -40.39 23.15
C THR A 28 13.60 -40.10 23.08
N ALA A 29 13.25 -38.90 22.59
CA ALA A 29 11.87 -38.50 22.32
C ALA A 29 11.63 -38.26 20.81
N PRO A 30 10.72 -39.01 20.20
CA PRO A 30 9.81 -38.52 19.17
C PRO A 30 8.37 -38.40 19.72
N GLN A 31 7.51 -37.69 18.99
CA GLN A 31 6.07 -37.46 19.26
C GLN A 31 5.71 -36.38 20.29
N CYS A 32 5.69 -35.13 19.80
CA CYS A 32 4.60 -34.18 20.04
C CYS A 32 4.35 -33.39 18.74
N ARG A 33 3.63 -34.02 17.81
CA ARG A 33 2.86 -33.30 16.77
C ARG A 33 1.40 -33.28 17.24
N ASP A 34 0.66 -32.30 16.73
CA ASP A 34 -0.75 -32.01 17.00
C ASP A 34 -0.99 -31.37 18.39
N GLY A 35 -1.34 -30.08 18.38
CA GLY A 35 -1.53 -29.28 19.60
C GLY A 35 -1.44 -27.75 19.44
N CYS A 36 -0.89 -27.24 18.33
CA CYS A 36 -0.85 -25.79 18.02
C CYS A 36 -1.35 -25.52 16.59
N ARG A 37 -2.66 -25.68 16.40
CA ARG A 37 -3.44 -24.99 15.36
C ARG A 37 -4.66 -24.37 16.04
N ASP A 38 -5.03 -23.20 15.53
CA ASP A 38 -6.14 -22.32 15.92
C ASP A 38 -5.77 -21.11 16.82
N THR A 39 -6.42 -19.98 16.50
CA THR A 39 -6.23 -18.61 17.02
C THR A 39 -4.91 -17.90 16.66
N GLY A 40 -4.90 -17.29 15.46
CA GLY A 40 -3.90 -16.28 15.10
C GLY A 40 -4.17 -14.93 15.78
N LEU A 41 -3.51 -14.67 16.91
CA LEU A 41 -3.57 -13.39 17.64
C LEU A 41 -2.16 -12.88 18.02
N TYR A 42 -1.28 -12.70 17.03
CA TYR A 42 0.02 -12.03 17.24
C TYR A 42 -0.11 -10.50 17.21
N PHE A 43 -0.86 -9.95 18.16
CA PHE A 43 -0.82 -8.52 18.53
C PHE A 43 -1.11 -8.25 20.04
N ASP A 44 -1.43 -9.28 20.85
CA ASP A 44 -1.91 -9.10 22.22
C ASP A 44 -0.83 -8.80 23.29
N SER A 45 0.47 -8.95 22.97
CA SER A 45 1.55 -8.70 23.93
C SER A 45 1.92 -7.22 24.13
N LEU A 46 1.23 -6.30 23.45
CA LEU A 46 1.41 -4.84 23.61
C LEU A 46 0.15 -4.12 24.15
N CYS A 47 -1.05 -4.69 24.01
CA CYS A 47 -2.29 -4.10 24.54
C CYS A 47 -2.74 -4.65 25.90
N SER A 48 -2.37 -5.89 26.27
CA SER A 48 -2.90 -6.56 27.48
C SER A 48 -2.40 -5.99 28.83
N SER A 49 -1.40 -5.11 28.87
CA SER A 49 -0.90 -4.53 30.13
C SER A 49 -1.72 -3.35 30.69
N VAL A 50 -2.78 -2.90 30.00
CA VAL A 50 -3.56 -1.71 30.40
C VAL A 50 -4.88 -2.08 31.13
N ALA A 51 -5.38 -3.32 30.96
CA ALA A 51 -6.75 -3.68 31.33
C ALA A 51 -6.97 -4.19 32.78
N ARG A 52 -5.94 -4.28 33.64
CA ARG A 52 -6.10 -4.74 35.04
C ARG A 52 -5.15 -4.06 36.04
N GLN A 53 -5.45 -2.82 36.43
CA GLN A 53 -5.18 -2.35 37.80
C GLN A 53 -6.03 -1.14 38.16
N GLY A 54 -7.05 -1.37 38.99
CA GLY A 54 -7.81 -0.30 39.62
C GLY A 54 -7.01 0.33 40.78
N THR A 55 -6.98 1.65 40.80
CA THR A 55 -6.52 2.54 41.88
C THR A 55 -5.01 2.72 42.12
N ARG A 56 -4.63 4.02 42.16
CA ARG A 56 -3.40 4.65 42.68
C ARG A 56 -2.08 4.46 41.91
N ASN A 57 -1.81 5.48 41.09
CA ASN A 57 -0.49 6.05 40.76
C ASN A 57 0.33 5.33 39.65
N PRO A 58 0.11 5.66 38.36
CA PRO A 58 0.90 5.10 37.27
C PRO A 58 2.26 5.80 37.15
N ARG A 59 3.35 5.00 37.16
CA ARG A 59 4.62 5.42 36.59
C ARG A 59 4.60 5.11 35.09
N ALA A 60 4.44 6.14 34.25
CA ALA A 60 4.56 5.98 32.80
C ALA A 60 5.97 5.46 32.43
N GLN A 61 6.04 4.53 31.47
CA GLN A 61 7.29 4.00 30.94
C GLN A 61 7.39 4.29 29.43
N LEU A 62 8.38 5.09 29.05
CA LEU A 62 8.75 5.27 27.65
C LEU A 62 9.30 3.95 27.09
N LYS A 63 8.59 3.32 26.15
CA LYS A 63 9.04 2.11 25.46
C LYS A 63 9.79 2.46 24.17
N LEU A 64 11.12 2.40 24.23
CA LEU A 64 12.00 2.35 23.06
C LEU A 64 12.24 0.87 22.70
N VAL A 65 11.79 0.45 21.51
CA VAL A 65 11.97 -0.92 21.03
C VAL A 65 13.08 -0.94 19.97
N PHE A 66 14.13 -1.71 20.24
CA PHE A 66 15.25 -1.93 19.33
C PHE A 66 15.19 -3.35 18.78
N ILE A 67 15.18 -3.49 17.44
CA ILE A 67 15.29 -4.77 16.76
C ILE A 67 16.69 -4.84 16.14
N CYS A 68 17.54 -5.71 16.68
CA CYS A 68 18.86 -6.01 16.14
C CYS A 68 18.81 -7.35 15.41
N HIS A 69 18.87 -7.34 14.08
CA HIS A 69 19.28 -8.52 13.34
C HIS A 69 20.79 -8.69 13.48
N GLY A 70 21.21 -9.77 14.15
CA GLY A 70 22.61 -10.12 14.35
C GLY A 70 22.83 -11.58 14.04
N ASP A 71 23.48 -11.84 12.90
CA ASP A 71 24.13 -13.12 12.65
C ASP A 71 25.53 -13.13 13.30
N GLU A 72 25.89 -14.31 13.82
CA GLU A 72 27.22 -14.76 14.25
C GLU A 72 27.88 -14.20 15.55
N HIS A 73 27.99 -15.16 16.50
CA HIS A 73 28.95 -15.33 17.60
C HIS A 73 28.79 -14.60 18.97
N PRO A 74 28.98 -15.32 20.10
CA PRO A 74 28.70 -14.81 21.45
C PRO A 74 29.96 -14.38 22.24
N CYS A 75 29.86 -13.33 23.07
CA CYS A 75 30.88 -12.99 24.08
C CYS A 75 30.30 -12.29 25.33
N LEU A 76 30.13 -13.07 26.40
CA LEU A 76 30.37 -12.79 27.83
C LEU A 76 30.18 -11.36 28.39
N CYS A 77 29.22 -11.22 29.32
CA CYS A 77 29.08 -10.04 30.19
C CYS A 77 29.96 -10.14 31.47
N PRO A 78 30.56 -9.04 31.96
CA PRO A 78 31.02 -8.90 33.34
C PRO A 78 29.93 -8.33 34.28
N ALA A 79 30.14 -8.52 35.58
CA ALA A 79 29.18 -8.32 36.68
C ALA A 79 28.91 -6.82 37.05
N PRO A 80 27.87 -6.51 37.87
CA PRO A 80 27.34 -5.15 37.99
C PRO A 80 28.08 -4.25 38.98
N VAL A 81 28.06 -2.94 38.70
CA VAL A 81 28.54 -1.86 39.58
C VAL A 81 27.37 -0.95 40.00
N ALA A 82 27.44 -0.41 41.21
CA ALA A 82 26.36 0.31 41.92
C ALA A 82 25.96 1.68 41.30
N PRO A 83 24.82 2.28 41.69
CA PRO A 83 24.12 3.24 40.83
C PRO A 83 24.54 4.70 41.05
N THR A 84 24.86 5.40 39.95
CA THR A 84 24.94 6.86 39.88
C THR A 84 24.35 7.39 38.57
N GLN A 85 23.40 8.32 38.70
CA GLN A 85 22.81 9.18 37.66
C GLN A 85 22.29 8.50 36.36
N CYS A 86 20.96 8.42 36.22
CA CYS A 86 20.30 8.07 34.97
C CYS A 86 20.45 9.20 33.92
N LEU A 87 21.57 9.20 33.20
CA LEU A 87 21.68 9.80 31.87
C LEU A 87 21.31 8.72 30.84
N LEU A 88 20.31 8.99 29.99
CA LEU A 88 20.03 8.15 28.82
C LEU A 88 21.25 8.17 27.89
N PRO A 89 21.90 7.04 27.60
CA PRO A 89 23.08 7.03 26.75
C PRO A 89 22.68 7.27 25.28
N ALA A 90 23.46 8.07 24.57
CA ALA A 90 23.30 8.23 23.13
C ALA A 90 23.59 6.90 22.42
N VAL A 91 22.73 6.51 21.47
CA VAL A 91 22.87 5.24 20.73
C VAL A 91 24.02 5.38 19.72
N GLY A 92 25.15 4.77 20.05
CA GLY A 92 26.31 4.62 19.17
C GLY A 92 26.55 3.15 18.84
N GLN A 93 26.38 2.77 17.58
CA GLN A 93 26.79 1.46 17.09
C GLN A 93 28.32 1.47 16.88
N VAL A 94 29.03 0.42 17.34
CA VAL A 94 30.49 0.32 17.26
C VAL A 94 30.93 -0.08 15.85
N SER A 95 30.81 0.84 14.90
CA SER A 95 31.48 0.82 13.59
C SER A 95 31.30 2.20 12.94
N LEU A 96 32.35 3.03 12.99
CA LEU A 96 32.42 4.44 12.53
C LEU A 96 31.33 5.38 13.09
N SER A 97 31.78 6.36 13.87
CA SER A 97 30.95 7.18 14.76
C SER A 97 30.05 8.24 14.07
N LEU A 98 29.00 7.81 13.37
CA LEU A 98 27.81 8.65 13.16
C LEU A 98 26.78 8.38 14.26
N ARG A 99 26.43 9.40 15.05
CA ARG A 99 25.28 9.35 15.96
C ARG A 99 24.00 9.36 15.12
N ARG A 100 23.33 8.21 15.04
CA ARG A 100 22.14 8.01 14.19
C ARG A 100 20.86 8.64 14.74
N LEU A 101 20.77 8.77 16.06
CA LEU A 101 19.66 9.40 16.77
C LEU A 101 20.22 10.05 18.05
N ASN A 102 19.86 11.31 18.31
CA ASN A 102 20.36 12.07 19.46
C ASN A 102 19.28 13.04 19.96
N THR A 103 18.57 12.62 21.01
CA THR A 103 17.44 13.38 21.57
C THR A 103 17.83 14.46 22.55
N MET A 104 19.12 14.57 22.89
CA MET A 104 19.65 15.62 23.79
C MET A 104 19.72 17.01 23.14
N VAL A 105 19.20 17.18 21.92
CA VAL A 105 19.22 18.46 21.18
C VAL A 105 18.18 19.47 21.66
N THR A 106 17.10 19.02 22.31
CA THR A 106 16.09 19.87 22.97
C THR A 106 15.60 19.21 24.25
N PRO A 107 14.91 19.93 25.16
CA PRO A 107 14.15 19.30 26.23
C PRO A 107 13.07 18.34 25.67
N LEU A 108 12.78 17.28 26.43
CA LEU A 108 11.59 16.46 26.28
C LEU A 108 10.42 17.19 26.98
N PHE A 109 9.31 17.41 26.27
CA PHE A 109 8.04 17.75 26.90
C PHE A 109 7.16 16.49 26.90
N PHE A 110 6.54 16.22 28.05
CA PHE A 110 5.63 15.09 28.23
C PHE A 110 4.49 15.57 29.13
N THR A 111 3.38 15.98 28.51
CA THR A 111 2.14 16.36 29.20
C THR A 111 0.96 15.69 28.50
N ASP A 112 -0.19 15.63 29.18
CA ASP A 112 -1.40 14.92 28.75
C ASP A 112 -1.81 15.20 27.28
N GLN A 113 -1.72 16.47 26.87
CA GLN A 113 -2.08 16.91 25.51
C GLN A 113 -0.96 17.66 24.77
N PHE A 114 0.30 17.48 25.19
CA PHE A 114 1.46 17.97 24.44
C PHE A 114 2.72 17.17 24.76
N LEU A 115 3.17 16.41 23.78
CA LEU A 115 4.47 15.74 23.81
C LEU A 115 5.37 16.31 22.72
N GLN A 116 6.63 16.60 23.09
CA GLN A 116 7.67 17.07 22.19
C GLN A 116 8.94 16.27 22.40
N ILE A 117 9.47 15.69 21.33
CA ILE A 117 10.80 15.07 21.31
C ILE A 117 11.49 15.39 19.99
N SER A 118 12.71 15.94 20.08
CA SER A 118 13.53 16.23 18.91
C SER A 118 14.68 15.24 18.79
N THR A 119 15.21 15.06 17.59
CA THR A 119 16.50 14.39 17.33
C THR A 119 17.31 15.14 16.30
N SER A 120 18.64 15.07 16.35
CA SER A 120 19.45 15.35 15.16
C SER A 120 19.21 14.30 14.08
N LEU A 121 19.19 14.73 12.82
CA LEU A 121 19.27 13.91 11.63
C LEU A 121 20.73 13.82 11.15
N PRO A 122 21.16 12.70 10.54
CA PRO A 122 22.53 12.55 10.03
C PRO A 122 22.81 13.36 8.75
N SER A 123 21.76 13.85 8.07
CA SER A 123 21.85 14.67 6.85
C SER A 123 20.54 15.43 6.62
N HIS A 124 20.50 16.28 5.59
CA HIS A 124 19.27 16.92 5.09
C HIS A 124 18.38 15.99 4.25
N LEU A 125 18.83 14.75 3.99
CA LEU A 125 18.11 13.79 3.16
C LEU A 125 17.13 13.01 4.04
N ILE A 126 15.90 13.51 4.08
CA ILE A 126 14.75 12.89 4.72
C ILE A 126 13.62 12.70 3.71
N SER A 127 13.08 11.49 3.63
CA SER A 127 11.94 11.10 2.81
C SER A 127 10.88 10.42 3.69
N GLY A 128 9.60 10.54 3.34
CA GLY A 128 8.48 10.01 4.11
C GLY A 128 7.61 11.11 4.72
N LEU A 129 7.05 10.84 5.90
CA LEU A 129 6.10 11.68 6.66
C LEU A 129 4.83 12.05 5.90
N GLY A 130 4.40 11.22 4.95
CA GLY A 130 3.24 11.48 4.12
C GLY A 130 1.90 11.24 4.84
N GLU A 131 0.79 11.31 4.14
CA GLU A 131 0.63 11.73 2.74
C GLU A 131 0.81 13.26 2.61
N HIS A 132 1.45 13.79 1.56
CA HIS A 132 1.49 15.23 1.23
C HIS A 132 1.90 15.40 -0.23
N LEU A 133 1.42 16.45 -0.90
CA LEU A 133 1.89 16.78 -2.25
C LEU A 133 3.27 17.47 -2.19
N THR A 134 4.34 16.68 -2.29
CA THR A 134 5.74 17.11 -2.11
C THR A 134 6.71 16.41 -3.07
N SER A 135 7.92 16.95 -3.22
CA SER A 135 9.05 16.20 -3.77
C SER A 135 9.40 15.01 -2.88
N LEU A 136 10.03 13.99 -3.46
CA LEU A 136 10.34 12.73 -2.75
C LEU A 136 11.18 12.93 -1.47
N PHE A 137 11.99 13.99 -1.43
CA PHE A 137 12.67 14.47 -0.23
C PHE A 137 12.00 15.75 0.27
N LEU A 138 11.84 15.83 1.60
CA LEU A 138 11.22 16.97 2.28
C LEU A 138 12.23 18.12 2.41
N ASP A 139 11.76 19.36 2.25
CA ASP A 139 12.57 20.52 2.62
C ASP A 139 12.82 20.52 4.13
N THR A 140 14.03 20.89 4.55
CA THR A 140 14.42 21.04 5.97
C THR A 140 14.47 22.51 6.42
N ALA A 141 14.08 23.46 5.56
CA ALA A 141 14.13 24.89 5.83
C ALA A 141 12.93 25.44 6.63
N TRP A 142 12.69 24.90 7.84
CA TRP A 142 11.56 25.23 8.73
C TRP A 142 10.20 24.69 8.26
N THR A 143 10.22 23.54 7.61
CA THR A 143 9.02 22.83 7.14
C THR A 143 8.23 22.26 8.31
N ARG A 144 6.92 22.47 8.29
CA ARG A 144 5.96 21.83 9.19
C ARG A 144 5.11 20.84 8.41
N VAL A 145 5.19 19.57 8.79
CA VAL A 145 4.49 18.45 8.17
C VAL A 145 3.33 18.04 9.08
N ILE A 146 2.09 18.18 8.64
CA ILE A 146 0.88 17.94 9.46
C ILE A 146 0.34 16.52 9.20
N LEU A 147 0.05 15.78 10.27
CA LEU A 147 -0.47 14.42 10.25
C LEU A 147 -1.83 14.40 10.95
N TRP A 148 -2.88 14.73 10.19
CA TRP A 148 -4.28 14.73 10.60
C TRP A 148 -5.14 14.55 9.34
N ASN A 149 -5.99 13.52 9.32
CA ASN A 149 -6.61 13.04 8.09
C ASN A 149 -7.79 13.96 7.70
N ALA A 150 -7.76 14.59 6.53
CA ALA A 150 -8.89 15.33 6.01
C ALA A 150 -8.89 15.38 4.47
N LEU A 151 -10.09 15.37 3.90
CA LEU A 151 -10.34 15.56 2.46
C LEU A 151 -9.88 16.95 1.92
N LEU A 152 -9.65 17.93 2.80
CA LEU A 152 -9.54 19.33 2.39
C LEU A 152 -8.09 19.83 2.28
N GLN A 153 -7.68 20.03 1.02
CA GLN A 153 -6.41 20.61 0.56
C GLN A 153 -5.15 19.78 0.90
N PRO A 154 -4.63 18.96 -0.05
CA PRO A 154 -3.44 18.12 0.12
C PRO A 154 -2.14 18.83 0.56
N HIS A 155 -2.12 20.17 0.49
CA HIS A 155 -1.02 21.03 0.93
C HIS A 155 -1.09 21.41 2.43
N VAL A 156 -2.21 21.14 3.13
CA VAL A 156 -2.45 21.57 4.51
C VAL A 156 -2.76 20.37 5.41
N ASN A 157 -3.82 19.63 5.09
CA ASN A 157 -4.16 18.36 5.71
C ASN A 157 -4.24 17.30 4.60
N PRO A 158 -3.57 16.15 4.74
CA PRO A 158 -3.69 15.06 3.79
C PRO A 158 -4.82 14.09 4.12
N CYS A 159 -5.17 13.20 3.20
CA CYS A 159 -6.14 12.14 3.48
C CYS A 159 -5.58 11.08 4.44
N SER A 160 -4.26 10.90 4.50
CA SER A 160 -3.57 9.86 5.27
C SER A 160 -2.45 10.38 6.18
N SER A 161 -2.20 9.65 7.27
CA SER A 161 -1.09 9.93 8.20
C SER A 161 -0.12 8.76 8.30
N HIS A 162 1.09 8.91 7.74
CA HIS A 162 2.19 7.97 7.84
C HIS A 162 3.32 8.58 8.69
N PRO A 163 3.28 8.40 10.03
CA PRO A 163 4.34 8.84 10.93
C PRO A 163 5.59 7.94 10.79
N PHE A 164 6.24 8.02 9.64
CA PHE A 164 7.39 7.21 9.23
C PHE A 164 8.34 8.10 8.45
N TYR A 165 9.63 8.08 8.75
CA TYR A 165 10.63 8.70 7.86
C TYR A 165 11.86 7.82 7.66
N LEU A 166 12.40 7.93 6.46
CA LEU A 166 13.72 7.44 6.08
C LEU A 166 14.70 8.62 6.13
N GLY A 167 15.49 8.69 7.20
CA GLY A 167 16.75 9.41 7.21
C GLY A 167 17.85 8.52 6.63
N TRP A 168 19.03 9.07 6.34
CA TRP A 168 20.15 8.30 5.78
C TRP A 168 20.46 7.03 6.58
N ARG A 169 20.01 5.87 6.06
CA ARG A 169 20.12 4.53 6.68
C ARG A 169 19.52 4.43 8.09
N THR A 170 18.47 5.22 8.36
CA THR A 170 17.74 5.22 9.62
C THR A 170 16.24 5.34 9.38
N MET A 171 15.48 4.40 9.92
CA MET A 171 14.03 4.44 9.96
C MET A 171 13.56 4.72 11.39
N VAL A 172 12.56 5.59 11.54
CA VAL A 172 11.87 5.84 12.81
C VAL A 172 10.38 5.94 12.56
N GLN A 173 9.61 5.18 13.33
CA GLN A 173 8.14 5.16 13.28
C GLN A 173 7.56 5.32 14.69
N PRO A 174 7.03 6.50 15.06
CA PRO A 174 6.19 6.63 16.24
C PRO A 174 4.79 6.00 16.07
N THR A 175 4.22 5.57 17.19
CA THR A 175 2.84 5.03 17.27
C THR A 175 1.75 6.08 17.02
N VAL A 176 1.99 7.33 17.39
CA VAL A 176 1.10 8.48 17.18
C VAL A 176 1.96 9.71 16.91
N SER A 177 1.59 10.56 15.96
CA SER A 177 2.16 11.90 15.77
C SER A 177 1.19 12.80 15.03
N PHE A 178 1.12 14.07 15.43
CA PHE A 178 0.17 15.04 14.88
C PHE A 178 0.85 16.05 13.95
N TYR A 179 2.12 16.38 14.20
CA TYR A 179 2.96 17.08 13.24
C TYR A 179 4.44 16.90 13.51
N VAL A 180 5.24 17.24 12.51
CA VAL A 180 6.71 17.22 12.55
C VAL A 180 7.24 18.59 12.14
N LEU A 181 8.26 19.10 12.84
CA LEU A 181 9.06 20.24 12.39
C LEU A 181 10.44 19.78 11.92
N LEU A 182 10.84 20.24 10.75
CA LEU A 182 12.18 20.04 10.19
C LEU A 182 12.95 21.36 10.23
N HIS A 183 14.14 21.35 10.85
CA HIS A 183 14.95 22.55 11.08
C HIS A 183 16.21 22.59 10.21
N ARG A 184 16.72 23.81 9.97
CA ARG A 184 17.91 24.05 9.11
C ARG A 184 19.22 23.49 9.67
N SER A 185 19.42 23.51 10.98
CA SER A 185 20.36 22.58 11.60
C SER A 185 19.62 21.25 11.58
N PRO A 186 20.06 20.22 10.82
CA PRO A 186 19.20 19.09 10.46
C PRO A 186 18.76 18.33 11.71
N THR A 187 17.59 18.71 12.22
CA THR A 187 16.92 18.15 13.37
C THR A 187 15.46 18.03 13.02
N LEU A 188 14.85 17.00 13.60
CA LEU A 188 13.44 16.69 13.46
C LEU A 188 12.83 16.79 14.85
N THR A 189 11.74 17.53 14.98
CA THR A 189 10.94 17.60 16.21
C THR A 189 9.60 16.95 15.96
N TRP A 190 9.35 15.82 16.63
CA TRP A 190 8.02 15.24 16.74
C TRP A 190 7.20 16.03 17.74
N HIS A 191 5.97 16.33 17.37
CA HIS A 191 4.99 16.93 18.23
C HIS A 191 3.68 16.14 18.17
N THR A 192 3.16 15.77 19.34
CA THR A 192 1.92 15.03 19.47
C THR A 192 1.01 15.70 20.49
N MET A 193 -0.30 15.58 20.33
CA MET A 193 -1.27 16.10 21.30
C MET A 193 -1.79 15.02 22.26
N GLY A 194 -1.12 13.88 22.38
CA GLY A 194 -1.56 12.80 23.27
C GLY A 194 -1.01 11.43 22.89
N GLY A 195 -1.35 10.43 23.71
CA GLY A 195 -0.90 9.05 23.57
C GLY A 195 0.50 8.78 24.15
N ASP A 196 0.80 7.51 24.39
CA ASP A 196 2.14 7.07 24.77
C ASP A 196 3.03 6.95 23.50
N PRO A 197 4.16 7.68 23.42
CA PRO A 197 5.01 7.67 22.23
C PRO A 197 5.91 6.42 22.24
N GLY A 198 5.48 5.37 21.54
CA GLY A 198 6.32 4.23 21.20
C GLY A 198 7.13 4.55 19.94
N PHE A 199 8.46 4.51 20.04
CA PHE A 199 9.34 4.68 18.88
C PHE A 199 9.97 3.35 18.48
N LEU A 200 9.70 2.90 17.25
CA LEU A 200 10.44 1.82 16.61
C LEU A 200 11.62 2.42 15.83
N HIS A 201 12.85 1.98 16.13
CA HIS A 201 14.02 2.28 15.31
C HIS A 201 14.53 1.02 14.63
N LEU A 202 14.52 1.02 13.29
CA LEU A 202 15.12 -0.06 12.49
C LEU A 202 16.48 0.40 11.94
N PRO A 203 17.59 -0.25 12.35
CA PRO A 203 18.92 -0.02 11.79
C PRO A 203 19.17 -0.95 10.59
N GLY A 204 19.16 -0.39 9.38
CA GLY A 204 19.45 -1.12 8.14
C GLY A 204 20.76 -0.65 7.51
N PRO A 205 21.61 -1.53 6.94
CA PRO A 205 22.78 -1.11 6.18
C PRO A 205 22.40 -0.52 4.81
N ARG A 206 21.29 -0.95 4.20
CA ARG A 206 20.75 -0.40 2.95
C ARG A 206 19.32 0.14 3.17
N PRO A 207 18.88 1.18 2.44
CA PRO A 207 17.49 1.66 2.49
C PRO A 207 16.43 0.60 2.22
N GLN A 208 16.70 -0.37 1.34
CA GLN A 208 15.80 -1.49 1.02
C GLN A 208 15.60 -2.49 2.18
N ASP A 209 16.47 -2.48 3.20
CA ASP A 209 16.38 -3.39 4.35
C ASP A 209 15.46 -2.84 5.46
N LEU A 210 14.74 -1.74 5.19
CA LEU A 210 13.91 -0.99 6.12
C LEU A 210 12.46 -1.04 5.67
N CYS A 211 11.66 -1.90 6.29
CA CYS A 211 10.23 -2.09 5.98
C CYS A 211 9.36 -1.81 7.22
N PRO A 212 8.19 -1.16 7.08
CA PRO A 212 7.20 -1.05 8.15
C PRO A 212 6.73 -2.41 8.70
N PRO A 213 6.19 -2.47 9.94
CA PRO A 213 5.71 -3.72 10.52
C PRO A 213 4.43 -4.20 9.84
N GLY A 214 4.48 -5.43 9.29
CA GLY A 214 3.40 -6.05 8.54
C GLY A 214 3.60 -5.89 7.04
N PHE A 215 3.86 -7.00 6.34
CA PHE A 215 4.08 -6.97 4.90
C PHE A 215 2.78 -6.69 4.12
N PRO A 216 2.89 -6.07 2.93
CA PRO A 216 1.78 -5.87 2.01
C PRO A 216 0.91 -7.10 1.76
N PHE A 217 -0.38 -6.90 1.54
CA PHE A 217 -1.25 -7.96 1.04
C PHE A 217 -0.87 -8.34 -0.40
N MET A 218 -1.06 -9.61 -0.75
CA MET A 218 -0.92 -10.05 -2.13
C MET A 218 -2.22 -9.72 -2.89
N PRO A 219 -2.20 -8.83 -3.90
CA PRO A 219 -3.41 -8.53 -4.66
C PRO A 219 -3.84 -9.74 -5.51
N PRO A 220 -5.12 -9.82 -5.89
CA PRO A 220 -5.53 -10.68 -6.99
C PRO A 220 -4.93 -10.15 -8.30
N CYS A 221 -4.56 -11.05 -9.21
CA CYS A 221 -3.88 -10.72 -10.47
C CYS A 221 -4.71 -9.77 -11.35
N TRP A 222 -6.05 -9.90 -11.32
CA TRP A 222 -6.96 -9.00 -12.05
C TRP A 222 -6.97 -7.57 -11.51
N GLY A 223 -6.64 -7.36 -10.23
CA GLY A 223 -6.50 -6.04 -9.62
C GLY A 223 -5.30 -5.24 -10.13
N LEU A 224 -4.39 -5.88 -10.86
CA LEU A 224 -3.28 -5.23 -11.58
C LEU A 224 -3.63 -4.86 -13.03
N GLY A 225 -4.78 -5.29 -13.53
CA GLY A 225 -5.31 -4.90 -14.83
C GLY A 225 -5.70 -3.42 -14.88
N PHE A 226 -6.30 -3.00 -15.99
CA PHE A 226 -6.79 -1.62 -16.12
C PHE A 226 -8.19 -1.48 -15.51
N CYS A 227 -8.35 -0.43 -14.72
CA CYS A 227 -9.60 -0.03 -14.09
C CYS A 227 -10.15 1.24 -14.75
N LEU A 228 -11.47 1.32 -14.96
CA LEU A 228 -12.14 2.49 -15.52
C LEU A 228 -13.35 2.90 -14.69
N CYS A 229 -13.42 4.17 -14.31
CA CYS A 229 -14.44 4.78 -13.48
C CYS A 229 -14.79 6.19 -13.98
N HIS A 230 -15.93 6.74 -13.56
CA HIS A 230 -16.34 8.13 -13.76
C HIS A 230 -17.48 8.40 -12.77
N TRP A 231 -17.46 9.53 -12.07
CA TRP A 231 -18.63 10.02 -11.36
C TRP A 231 -19.62 10.64 -12.35
N GLY A 232 -20.41 9.82 -13.01
CA GLY A 232 -21.26 10.25 -14.13
C GLY A 232 -21.88 9.12 -14.95
N TYR A 233 -21.66 7.86 -14.58
CA TYR A 233 -22.29 6.71 -15.24
C TYR A 233 -23.67 6.46 -14.64
N PHE A 234 -24.60 7.40 -14.87
CA PHE A 234 -25.92 7.47 -14.20
C PHE A 234 -26.88 6.30 -14.45
N SER A 235 -26.52 5.32 -15.28
CA SER A 235 -27.30 4.09 -15.51
C SER A 235 -26.44 2.89 -15.92
N THR A 236 -27.03 1.70 -15.78
CA THR A 236 -26.51 0.44 -16.32
C THR A 236 -26.30 0.50 -17.83
N ASP A 237 -27.23 1.09 -18.60
CA ASP A 237 -27.10 1.30 -20.04
C ASP A 237 -25.81 2.05 -20.42
N ILE A 238 -25.49 3.14 -19.71
CA ILE A 238 -24.26 3.93 -19.93
C ILE A 238 -23.03 3.09 -19.57
N THR A 239 -23.07 2.40 -18.43
CA THR A 239 -21.95 1.56 -17.95
C THR A 239 -21.66 0.40 -18.91
N TRP A 240 -22.69 -0.26 -19.45
CA TRP A 240 -22.56 -1.25 -20.54
C TRP A 240 -21.96 -0.64 -21.80
N GLN A 241 -22.39 0.57 -22.19
CA GLN A 241 -21.86 1.26 -23.37
C GLN A 241 -20.38 1.59 -23.23
N VAL A 242 -19.91 1.98 -22.04
CA VAL A 242 -18.47 2.22 -21.75
C VAL A 242 -17.65 0.94 -21.97
N VAL A 243 -18.08 -0.18 -21.40
CA VAL A 243 -17.42 -1.50 -21.60
C VAL A 243 -17.45 -1.94 -23.06
N ALA A 244 -18.57 -1.73 -23.76
CA ALA A 244 -18.71 -2.03 -25.18
C ALA A 244 -17.77 -1.18 -26.05
N ASN A 245 -17.64 0.12 -25.77
CA ASN A 245 -16.77 1.04 -26.48
C ASN A 245 -15.28 0.71 -26.26
N MET A 246 -14.87 0.41 -25.02
CA MET A 246 -13.52 -0.08 -24.70
C MET A 246 -13.17 -1.33 -25.52
N THR A 247 -14.11 -2.29 -25.56
CA THR A 247 -13.97 -3.54 -26.33
C THR A 247 -13.85 -3.26 -27.83
N ALA A 248 -14.75 -2.44 -28.38
CA ALA A 248 -14.77 -2.10 -29.81
C ALA A 248 -13.50 -1.35 -30.25
N ALA A 249 -13.01 -0.42 -29.43
CA ALA A 249 -11.76 0.32 -29.64
C ALA A 249 -10.51 -0.50 -29.27
N ARG A 250 -10.65 -1.77 -28.90
CA ARG A 250 -9.56 -2.72 -28.60
C ARG A 250 -8.63 -2.25 -27.47
N PHE A 251 -9.19 -1.63 -26.44
CA PHE A 251 -8.49 -1.34 -25.20
C PHE A 251 -8.64 -2.49 -24.21
N PRO A 252 -7.57 -2.88 -23.50
CA PRO A 252 -7.70 -3.78 -22.35
C PRO A 252 -8.47 -3.12 -21.21
N LEU A 253 -9.31 -3.90 -20.54
CA LEU A 253 -10.08 -3.54 -19.36
C LEU A 253 -10.25 -4.82 -18.52
N ASP A 254 -9.96 -4.76 -17.22
CA ASP A 254 -10.22 -5.88 -16.30
C ASP A 254 -11.37 -5.59 -15.35
N VAL A 255 -11.54 -4.32 -14.97
CA VAL A 255 -12.45 -3.93 -13.90
C VAL A 255 -13.25 -2.70 -14.31
N GLN A 256 -14.57 -2.83 -14.36
CA GLN A 256 -15.49 -1.71 -14.50
C GLN A 256 -15.88 -1.21 -13.09
N TRP A 257 -15.93 0.11 -12.93
CA TRP A 257 -16.27 0.75 -11.67
C TRP A 257 -17.48 1.67 -11.83
N ASN A 258 -18.26 1.84 -10.76
CA ASN A 258 -19.19 2.96 -10.64
C ASN A 258 -18.98 3.70 -9.31
N ASP A 259 -19.13 5.01 -9.40
CA ASP A 259 -19.26 5.95 -8.29
C ASP A 259 -20.68 5.87 -7.67
N LEU A 260 -21.05 6.84 -6.83
CA LEU A 260 -22.33 6.98 -6.12
C LEU A 260 -23.58 6.88 -7.01
N ASP A 261 -23.42 7.02 -8.33
CA ASP A 261 -24.46 6.88 -9.35
C ASP A 261 -25.33 5.63 -9.20
N TYR A 262 -24.75 4.50 -8.77
CA TYR A 262 -25.49 3.24 -8.65
C TYR A 262 -26.53 3.25 -7.51
N THR A 263 -26.29 4.04 -6.47
CA THR A 263 -27.01 3.99 -5.19
C THR A 263 -28.45 4.52 -5.28
N ASP A 264 -29.30 4.12 -4.34
CA ASP A 264 -30.60 4.77 -4.13
C ASP A 264 -30.47 5.95 -3.16
N ALA A 265 -30.46 7.16 -3.71
CA ALA A 265 -30.31 8.43 -2.99
C ALA A 265 -28.99 8.57 -2.20
N LYS A 266 -27.86 8.10 -2.77
CA LYS A 266 -26.51 8.19 -2.19
C LYS A 266 -26.33 7.40 -0.89
N ARG A 267 -27.06 6.29 -0.75
CA ARG A 267 -27.03 5.40 0.43
C ARG A 267 -26.35 4.07 0.11
N ASP A 268 -25.41 3.67 0.96
CA ASP A 268 -24.70 2.39 0.84
C ASP A 268 -25.64 1.18 0.90
N PHE A 269 -25.18 0.07 0.32
CA PHE A 269 -25.93 -1.20 0.27
C PHE A 269 -27.33 -1.07 -0.35
N THR A 270 -27.54 -0.06 -1.20
CA THR A 270 -28.75 0.13 -2.03
C THR A 270 -28.37 0.30 -3.49
N PHE A 271 -29.36 0.21 -4.38
CA PHE A 271 -29.18 0.63 -5.77
C PHE A 271 -30.47 1.20 -6.36
N ASN A 272 -30.34 2.20 -7.24
CA ASN A 272 -31.44 2.93 -7.83
C ASN A 272 -32.35 2.00 -8.65
N LYS A 273 -33.60 1.84 -8.24
CA LYS A 273 -34.54 0.90 -8.87
C LYS A 273 -35.11 1.38 -10.23
N THR A 274 -34.66 2.53 -10.72
CA THR A 274 -35.02 3.07 -12.04
C THR A 274 -33.84 2.97 -13.01
N SER A 275 -32.71 3.64 -12.71
CA SER A 275 -31.56 3.70 -13.62
C SER A 275 -30.54 2.57 -13.44
N PHE A 276 -30.60 1.86 -12.31
CA PHE A 276 -29.79 0.68 -11.99
C PHE A 276 -30.68 -0.54 -11.68
N ARG A 277 -31.88 -0.60 -12.27
CA ARG A 277 -32.87 -1.67 -12.04
C ARG A 277 -32.35 -3.09 -12.31
N ASP A 278 -31.44 -3.21 -13.27
CA ASP A 278 -30.81 -4.40 -13.83
C ASP A 278 -29.31 -4.48 -13.48
N TYR A 279 -28.93 -3.84 -12.38
CA TYR A 279 -27.57 -3.83 -11.84
C TYR A 279 -27.02 -5.24 -11.52
N PRO A 280 -27.79 -6.18 -10.92
CA PRO A 280 -27.36 -7.58 -10.78
C PRO A 280 -27.08 -8.28 -12.11
N GLU A 281 -27.86 -7.98 -13.15
CA GLU A 281 -27.69 -8.51 -14.52
C GLU A 281 -26.42 -7.94 -15.17
N MET A 282 -26.15 -6.64 -15.02
CA MET A 282 -24.94 -5.98 -15.53
C MET A 282 -23.66 -6.61 -14.98
N VAL A 283 -23.58 -6.80 -13.66
CA VAL A 283 -22.38 -7.40 -13.03
C VAL A 283 -22.20 -8.85 -13.48
N ARG A 284 -23.28 -9.64 -13.61
CA ARG A 284 -23.21 -11.01 -14.14
C ARG A 284 -22.81 -11.07 -15.61
N ASP A 285 -23.23 -10.13 -16.45
CA ASP A 285 -22.75 -10.00 -17.83
C ASP A 285 -21.25 -9.69 -17.88
N PHE A 286 -20.75 -8.77 -17.04
CA PHE A 286 -19.32 -8.47 -16.92
C PHE A 286 -18.52 -9.71 -16.50
N HIS A 287 -18.97 -10.44 -15.48
CA HIS A 287 -18.38 -11.71 -15.06
C HIS A 287 -18.33 -12.74 -16.19
N SER A 288 -19.39 -12.87 -16.98
CA SER A 288 -19.46 -13.81 -18.13
C SER A 288 -18.41 -13.51 -19.21
N ARG A 289 -17.92 -12.27 -19.28
CA ARG A 289 -16.87 -11.79 -20.20
C ARG A 289 -15.47 -11.84 -19.59
N GLY A 290 -15.35 -12.25 -18.32
CA GLY A 290 -14.10 -12.26 -17.56
C GLY A 290 -13.67 -10.89 -17.01
N LEU A 291 -14.60 -9.92 -16.97
CA LEU A 291 -14.42 -8.64 -16.28
C LEU A 291 -14.84 -8.77 -14.82
N ARG A 292 -14.32 -7.87 -13.98
CA ARG A 292 -14.65 -7.75 -12.56
C ARG A 292 -15.36 -6.42 -12.32
N TYR A 293 -15.99 -6.30 -11.17
CA TYR A 293 -16.79 -5.13 -10.84
C TYR A 293 -16.48 -4.60 -9.44
N ILE A 294 -16.24 -3.28 -9.34
CA ILE A 294 -15.98 -2.57 -8.07
C ILE A 294 -16.95 -1.40 -7.97
N MET A 295 -17.40 -1.08 -6.76
CA MET A 295 -18.24 0.07 -6.49
C MET A 295 -17.67 0.88 -5.32
N ILE A 296 -17.95 2.18 -5.31
CA ILE A 296 -17.73 3.03 -4.14
C ILE A 296 -18.63 2.57 -2.98
N VAL A 297 -18.09 2.64 -1.78
CA VAL A 297 -18.79 2.44 -0.50
C VAL A 297 -18.31 3.54 0.43
N GLU A 298 -19.29 4.22 1.03
CA GLU A 298 -19.07 5.27 2.00
C GLU A 298 -19.19 4.69 3.42
N PRO A 299 -18.42 5.22 4.41
CA PRO A 299 -18.59 4.84 5.79
C PRO A 299 -19.88 5.41 6.40
N ALA A 300 -20.35 6.56 5.93
CA ALA A 300 -21.32 7.39 6.63
C ALA A 300 -22.78 6.99 6.31
N ILE A 301 -23.39 6.23 7.21
CA ILE A 301 -24.71 5.63 7.04
C ILE A 301 -25.83 6.68 7.21
N SER A 302 -26.69 6.83 6.19
CA SER A 302 -27.84 7.75 6.22
C SER A 302 -28.76 7.52 7.42
N SER A 303 -29.09 8.59 8.15
CA SER A 303 -29.93 8.58 9.36
C SER A 303 -31.28 9.30 9.19
N SER A 304 -31.62 9.71 7.97
CA SER A 304 -32.81 10.52 7.64
C SER A 304 -34.06 9.71 7.24
N GLY A 305 -33.93 8.39 7.08
CA GLY A 305 -35.03 7.50 6.72
C GLY A 305 -36.04 7.29 7.86
N ALA A 306 -37.29 6.95 7.51
CA ALA A 306 -38.25 6.49 8.51
C ALA A 306 -37.80 5.14 9.12
N PRO A 307 -38.05 4.87 10.42
CA PRO A 307 -37.64 3.61 11.06
C PRO A 307 -38.13 2.38 10.30
N GLY A 308 -37.23 1.40 10.11
CA GLY A 308 -37.50 0.16 9.36
C GLY A 308 -37.45 0.29 7.84
N THR A 309 -37.02 1.43 7.29
CA THR A 309 -36.90 1.63 5.83
C THR A 309 -35.46 1.56 5.31
N TYR A 310 -34.45 1.43 6.17
CA TYR A 310 -33.04 1.39 5.77
C TYR A 310 -32.20 0.51 6.71
N LYS A 311 -32.16 -0.80 6.39
CA LYS A 311 -31.53 -1.86 7.20
C LYS A 311 -30.13 -1.52 7.74
N PRO A 312 -29.18 -0.93 6.99
CA PRO A 312 -27.87 -0.55 7.53
C PRO A 312 -27.97 0.38 8.74
N TYR A 313 -28.87 1.36 8.72
CA TYR A 313 -29.12 2.25 9.85
C TYR A 313 -29.90 1.54 10.97
N ASP A 314 -31.00 0.87 10.64
CA ASP A 314 -31.90 0.25 11.62
C ASP A 314 -31.18 -0.85 12.44
N GLU A 315 -30.43 -1.75 11.79
CA GLU A 315 -29.65 -2.79 12.49
C GLU A 315 -28.40 -2.23 13.16
N GLY A 316 -27.75 -1.22 12.56
CA GLY A 316 -26.59 -0.55 13.18
C GLY A 316 -26.97 0.16 14.49
N LEU A 317 -28.12 0.82 14.52
CA LEU A 317 -28.66 1.47 15.72
C LEU A 317 -29.01 0.45 16.81
N LYS A 318 -29.64 -0.66 16.42
CA LYS A 318 -30.02 -1.77 17.30
C LYS A 318 -28.81 -2.51 17.90
N ARG A 319 -27.74 -2.71 17.12
CA ARG A 319 -26.46 -3.30 17.56
C ARG A 319 -25.56 -2.28 18.27
N GLY A 320 -25.83 -0.98 18.12
CA GLY A 320 -25.11 0.10 18.79
C GLY A 320 -23.73 0.40 18.20
N VAL A 321 -23.56 0.17 16.89
CA VAL A 321 -22.27 0.21 16.16
C VAL A 321 -21.77 1.61 15.80
N PHE A 322 -22.57 2.65 16.04
CA PHE A 322 -22.22 4.02 15.64
C PHE A 322 -21.43 4.77 16.72
N ILE A 323 -20.50 5.63 16.28
CA ILE A 323 -19.78 6.60 17.11
C ILE A 323 -20.77 7.48 17.87
N ARG A 324 -20.50 7.71 19.16
CA ARG A 324 -21.43 8.40 20.06
C ARG A 324 -20.97 9.81 20.39
N ASN A 325 -21.92 10.74 20.52
CA ASN A 325 -21.69 12.07 21.06
C ASN A 325 -21.60 12.05 22.60
N ALA A 326 -21.41 13.21 23.21
CA ALA A 326 -21.30 13.35 24.67
C ALA A 326 -22.58 12.98 25.47
N THR A 327 -23.74 12.80 24.82
CA THR A 327 -24.98 12.33 25.47
C THR A 327 -25.21 10.82 25.29
N GLY A 328 -24.26 10.11 24.66
CA GLY A 328 -24.33 8.66 24.42
C GLY A 328 -25.20 8.25 23.22
N GLN A 329 -25.76 9.22 22.49
CA GLN A 329 -26.50 9.01 21.25
C GLN A 329 -25.54 8.95 20.06
N PRO A 330 -25.91 8.33 18.92
CA PRO A 330 -25.12 8.40 17.69
C PRO A 330 -24.81 9.85 17.31
N LEU A 331 -23.55 10.14 16.95
CA LEU A 331 -23.17 11.44 16.41
C LEU A 331 -23.72 11.57 14.99
N VAL A 332 -24.48 12.65 14.74
CA VAL A 332 -25.07 12.93 13.43
C VAL A 332 -24.26 14.01 12.71
N GLY A 333 -23.60 13.64 11.62
CA GLY A 333 -22.95 14.56 10.68
C GLY A 333 -23.77 14.75 9.42
N LYS A 334 -23.09 15.10 8.32
CA LYS A 334 -23.70 15.24 7.00
C LYS A 334 -22.71 14.84 5.92
N VAL A 335 -23.10 13.90 5.05
CA VAL A 335 -22.33 13.51 3.86
C VAL A 335 -23.31 13.41 2.67
N TRP A 336 -23.04 12.60 1.66
CA TRP A 336 -23.79 12.53 0.41
C TRP A 336 -25.30 12.26 0.52
N PRO A 337 -25.80 11.33 1.37
CA PRO A 337 -27.24 11.12 1.55
C PRO A 337 -27.89 12.13 2.52
N GLY A 338 -27.20 13.22 2.87
CA GLY A 338 -27.66 14.19 3.86
C GLY A 338 -27.25 13.79 5.28
N PRO A 339 -28.16 13.85 6.28
CA PRO A 339 -27.87 13.41 7.65
C PRO A 339 -27.35 11.98 7.70
N THR A 340 -26.25 11.78 8.43
CA THR A 340 -25.52 10.51 8.51
C THR A 340 -24.99 10.26 9.91
N VAL A 341 -24.81 8.98 10.26
CA VAL A 341 -24.09 8.51 11.44
C VAL A 341 -22.87 7.70 11.00
N PHE A 342 -21.83 7.70 11.82
CA PHE A 342 -20.53 7.09 11.48
C PHE A 342 -20.35 5.76 12.25
N PRO A 343 -20.10 4.63 11.57
CA PRO A 343 -19.71 3.38 12.23
C PRO A 343 -18.42 3.52 13.02
N ASP A 344 -18.35 2.82 14.14
CA ASP A 344 -17.15 2.66 14.94
C ASP A 344 -16.46 1.35 14.58
N PHE A 345 -15.56 1.39 13.60
CA PHE A 345 -14.82 0.21 13.16
C PHE A 345 -13.77 -0.28 14.18
N THR A 346 -13.64 0.36 15.36
CA THR A 346 -12.86 -0.16 16.49
C THR A 346 -13.67 -1.11 17.38
N ASN A 347 -14.99 -1.10 17.27
CA ASN A 347 -15.90 -2.02 17.96
C ASN A 347 -16.00 -3.35 17.19
N PRO A 348 -15.73 -4.52 17.83
CA PRO A 348 -15.90 -5.83 17.20
C PRO A 348 -17.31 -6.11 16.65
N GLU A 349 -18.37 -5.58 17.29
CA GLU A 349 -19.75 -5.75 16.79
C GLU A 349 -19.97 -5.03 15.44
N THR A 350 -19.24 -3.93 15.20
CA THR A 350 -19.27 -3.24 13.90
C THR A 350 -18.68 -4.12 12.79
N HIS A 351 -17.71 -4.99 13.07
CA HIS A 351 -17.16 -5.90 12.06
C HIS A 351 -18.18 -6.95 11.64
N GLU A 352 -18.97 -7.47 12.57
CA GLU A 352 -20.07 -8.40 12.27
C GLU A 352 -21.24 -7.72 11.55
N TRP A 353 -21.63 -6.51 11.99
CA TRP A 353 -22.63 -5.71 11.27
C TRP A 353 -22.18 -5.36 9.84
N TRP A 354 -20.92 -4.95 9.66
CA TRP A 354 -20.37 -4.61 8.35
C TRP A 354 -20.29 -5.84 7.44
N HIS A 355 -19.82 -6.98 7.97
CA HIS A 355 -19.90 -8.26 7.28
C HIS A 355 -21.33 -8.56 6.80
N ASP A 356 -22.33 -8.41 7.66
CA ASP A 356 -23.72 -8.71 7.30
C ASP A 356 -24.23 -7.77 6.20
N MET A 357 -23.91 -6.47 6.25
CA MET A 357 -24.30 -5.52 5.20
C MET A 357 -23.61 -5.79 3.86
N VAL A 358 -22.29 -6.04 3.89
CA VAL A 358 -21.50 -6.43 2.71
C VAL A 358 -22.03 -7.73 2.11
N LYS A 359 -22.37 -8.73 2.94
CA LYS A 359 -22.92 -10.02 2.51
C LYS A 359 -24.31 -9.85 1.89
N ASP A 360 -25.23 -9.17 2.57
CA ASP A 360 -26.60 -8.95 2.09
C ASP A 360 -26.64 -8.19 0.76
N PHE A 361 -25.68 -7.28 0.53
CA PHE A 361 -25.55 -6.58 -0.73
C PHE A 361 -24.88 -7.44 -1.81
N HIS A 362 -23.85 -8.22 -1.46
CA HIS A 362 -23.18 -9.14 -2.38
C HIS A 362 -24.12 -10.25 -2.89
N ASP A 363 -25.03 -10.74 -2.03
CA ASP A 363 -26.07 -11.69 -2.39
C ASP A 363 -27.04 -11.14 -3.46
N GLN A 364 -27.17 -9.81 -3.58
CA GLN A 364 -27.97 -9.13 -4.60
C GLN A 364 -27.13 -8.73 -5.83
N VAL A 365 -25.93 -8.20 -5.61
CA VAL A 365 -25.01 -7.67 -6.63
C VAL A 365 -23.62 -8.23 -6.38
N PRO A 366 -23.13 -9.21 -7.17
CA PRO A 366 -21.90 -9.94 -6.84
C PRO A 366 -20.65 -9.13 -7.22
N PHE A 367 -20.32 -8.09 -6.44
CA PHE A 367 -19.12 -7.27 -6.62
C PHE A 367 -17.83 -8.01 -6.22
N ASP A 368 -16.70 -7.61 -6.79
CA ASP A 368 -15.41 -8.30 -6.64
C ASP A 368 -14.48 -7.70 -5.57
N GLY A 369 -14.87 -6.57 -5.00
CA GLY A 369 -14.07 -5.80 -4.05
C GLY A 369 -14.76 -4.48 -3.73
N MET A 370 -14.10 -3.61 -2.96
CA MET A 370 -14.69 -2.37 -2.45
C MET A 370 -13.75 -1.19 -2.68
N TRP A 371 -14.30 -0.07 -3.11
CA TRP A 371 -13.64 1.23 -3.07
C TRP A 371 -14.17 1.98 -1.85
N LEU A 372 -13.31 2.21 -0.86
CA LEU A 372 -13.65 2.90 0.39
C LEU A 372 -13.27 4.37 0.25
N ASP A 373 -14.25 5.26 0.33
CA ASP A 373 -14.05 6.70 0.24
C ASP A 373 -14.53 7.44 1.49
N MET A 374 -14.29 8.76 1.59
CA MET A 374 -14.78 9.62 2.69
C MET A 374 -14.42 9.16 4.11
N ASN A 375 -13.37 8.35 4.24
CA ASN A 375 -13.04 7.60 5.45
C ASN A 375 -11.89 8.19 6.29
N GLU A 376 -11.70 9.50 6.20
CA GLU A 376 -10.85 10.26 7.13
C GLU A 376 -11.31 10.25 8.60
N PRO A 377 -12.62 10.29 8.99
CA PRO A 377 -13.85 10.39 8.21
C PRO A 377 -14.18 11.82 7.77
N SER A 378 -14.65 11.99 6.53
CA SER A 378 -15.08 13.28 5.99
C SER A 378 -16.49 13.68 6.46
N ASN A 379 -16.71 14.98 6.67
CA ASN A 379 -17.97 15.54 7.14
C ASN A 379 -18.23 16.92 6.52
N PHE A 380 -19.41 17.13 5.93
CA PHE A 380 -19.81 18.41 5.30
C PHE A 380 -20.29 19.46 6.31
N VAL A 381 -20.25 19.15 7.61
CA VAL A 381 -20.46 20.09 8.72
C VAL A 381 -19.28 19.99 9.68
N GLU A 382 -18.94 21.08 10.38
CA GLU A 382 -17.87 21.07 11.38
C GLU A 382 -18.33 20.27 12.60
N GLY A 383 -17.79 19.06 12.77
CA GLY A 383 -18.02 18.23 13.94
C GLY A 383 -19.33 17.43 13.95
N SER A 384 -20.48 18.10 14.07
CA SER A 384 -21.80 17.46 14.02
C SER A 384 -22.91 18.47 13.71
N GLN A 385 -24.13 18.01 13.42
CA GLN A 385 -25.29 18.91 13.24
C GLN A 385 -25.65 19.68 14.52
N ASP A 386 -25.32 19.15 15.70
CA ASP A 386 -25.50 19.80 17.00
C ASP A 386 -24.26 20.61 17.44
N GLY A 387 -23.23 20.70 16.58
CA GLY A 387 -21.90 21.20 16.93
C GLY A 387 -21.11 20.24 17.82
N CYS A 388 -20.13 20.75 18.56
CA CYS A 388 -19.32 19.97 19.51
C CYS A 388 -19.31 20.59 20.91
N PRO A 389 -19.17 19.79 21.98
CA PRO A 389 -19.12 20.29 23.35
C PRO A 389 -17.84 21.08 23.64
N ASN A 390 -17.93 22.19 24.38
CA ASN A 390 -16.74 22.96 24.77
C ASN A 390 -15.93 22.20 25.83
N ASN A 391 -14.86 21.51 25.42
CA ASN A 391 -13.92 20.80 26.28
C ASN A 391 -12.49 20.81 25.71
N ASN A 392 -11.53 20.24 26.45
CA ASN A 392 -10.11 20.22 26.10
C ASN A 392 -9.74 19.27 24.95
N LEU A 393 -10.60 18.34 24.53
CA LEU A 393 -10.37 17.54 23.32
C LEU A 393 -10.80 18.31 22.07
N GLU A 394 -11.87 19.10 22.16
CA GLU A 394 -12.30 19.98 21.06
C GLU A 394 -11.43 21.25 20.94
N HIS A 395 -10.93 21.75 22.07
CA HIS A 395 -10.06 22.92 22.18
C HIS A 395 -8.82 22.58 22.99
N PRO A 396 -7.88 21.78 22.45
CA PRO A 396 -6.66 21.40 23.15
C PRO A 396 -5.74 22.61 23.38
N PRO A 397 -4.86 22.55 24.40
CA PRO A 397 -3.95 23.64 24.74
C PRO A 397 -2.92 23.94 23.64
N TYR A 398 -2.74 23.01 22.70
CA TYR A 398 -1.97 23.17 21.48
C TYR A 398 -2.79 22.59 20.33
N VAL A 399 -2.86 23.29 19.18
CA VAL A 399 -3.49 22.80 17.95
C VAL A 399 -2.40 22.77 16.84
N PRO A 400 -2.09 21.60 16.22
CA PRO A 400 -1.27 21.55 15.01
C PRO A 400 -1.89 22.45 13.95
N GLY A 401 -1.10 23.01 13.04
CA GLY A 401 -1.59 23.97 12.06
C GLY A 401 -2.43 23.37 10.93
N VAL A 402 -3.47 22.62 11.31
CA VAL A 402 -4.44 21.93 10.46
C VAL A 402 -5.33 22.93 9.70
N PHE A 403 -5.98 22.44 8.65
CA PHE A 403 -7.06 23.14 7.97
C PHE A 403 -8.11 23.70 8.97
N GLY A 404 -8.58 24.91 8.74
CA GLY A 404 -9.51 25.62 9.64
C GLY A 404 -8.93 26.03 11.01
N GLY A 405 -7.72 25.58 11.38
CA GLY A 405 -7.13 25.81 12.70
C GLY A 405 -7.86 25.08 13.85
N ARG A 406 -8.61 24.02 13.52
CA ARG A 406 -9.50 23.26 14.42
C ARG A 406 -9.52 21.80 14.01
N LEU A 407 -9.63 20.88 14.98
CA LEU A 407 -9.59 19.44 14.69
C LEU A 407 -10.84 18.93 13.98
N GLN A 408 -11.98 19.59 14.19
CA GLN A 408 -13.30 19.22 13.66
C GLN A 408 -13.52 19.69 12.22
N ALA A 409 -12.59 20.45 11.65
CA ALA A 409 -12.74 21.06 10.33
C ALA A 409 -12.70 19.97 9.23
N GLY A 410 -13.86 19.71 8.62
CA GLY A 410 -14.02 18.66 7.61
C GLY A 410 -14.20 17.24 8.17
N THR A 411 -14.38 17.08 9.49
CA THR A 411 -14.54 15.77 10.15
C THR A 411 -15.51 15.85 11.35
N ILE A 412 -15.51 14.85 12.24
CA ILE A 412 -16.42 14.75 13.39
C ILE A 412 -15.81 15.31 14.69
N CYS A 413 -16.65 15.49 15.73
CA CYS A 413 -16.20 15.99 17.03
C CYS A 413 -15.12 15.11 17.66
N ALA A 414 -14.01 15.69 18.13
CA ALA A 414 -12.86 14.93 18.63
C ALA A 414 -13.15 14.23 19.98
N SER A 415 -14.05 14.78 20.79
CA SER A 415 -14.53 14.14 22.03
C SER A 415 -15.61 13.08 21.82
N SER A 416 -16.02 12.81 20.58
CA SER A 416 -16.93 11.68 20.29
C SER A 416 -16.28 10.35 20.66
N GLN A 417 -17.10 9.39 21.08
CA GLN A 417 -16.68 8.14 21.70
C GLN A 417 -16.75 6.98 20.72
N GLN A 418 -15.63 6.28 20.58
CA GLN A 418 -15.47 4.97 19.97
C GLN A 418 -15.18 3.93 21.07
N TYR A 419 -15.21 2.65 20.72
CA TYR A 419 -15.06 1.52 21.63
C TYR A 419 -13.70 1.45 22.31
N LEU A 420 -12.62 1.80 21.60
CA LEU A 420 -11.27 1.82 22.16
C LEU A 420 -10.90 3.15 22.86
N SER A 421 -11.44 4.29 22.42
CA SER A 421 -11.06 5.62 22.92
C SER A 421 -11.96 6.73 22.37
N SER A 422 -11.64 8.00 22.67
CA SER A 422 -12.20 9.14 21.95
C SER A 422 -11.66 9.22 20.52
N HIS A 423 -12.45 9.84 19.63
CA HIS A 423 -12.04 10.07 18.23
C HIS A 423 -10.75 10.90 18.14
N TYR A 424 -10.48 11.79 19.08
CA TYR A 424 -9.23 12.54 19.22
C TYR A 424 -7.96 11.65 19.12
N ASN A 425 -8.01 10.43 19.66
CA ASN A 425 -6.91 9.47 19.62
C ASN A 425 -6.95 8.53 18.41
N LEU A 426 -8.13 8.35 17.80
CA LEU A 426 -8.42 7.30 16.82
C LEU A 426 -8.74 7.83 15.42
N HIS A 427 -8.82 9.15 15.24
CA HIS A 427 -9.21 9.83 14.02
C HIS A 427 -8.41 9.35 12.80
N SER A 428 -7.07 9.50 12.83
CA SER A 428 -6.21 9.06 11.73
C SER A 428 -6.15 7.53 11.53
N LEU A 429 -6.83 6.74 12.38
CA LEU A 429 -6.98 5.29 12.23
C LEU A 429 -8.31 4.87 11.60
N TYR A 430 -9.24 5.80 11.33
CA TYR A 430 -10.59 5.48 10.86
C TYR A 430 -10.56 4.65 9.56
N GLY A 431 -9.97 5.17 8.48
CA GLY A 431 -9.84 4.44 7.21
C GLY A 431 -9.05 3.13 7.30
N LEU A 432 -8.04 3.05 8.18
CA LEU A 432 -7.34 1.78 8.47
C LEU A 432 -8.28 0.76 9.11
N SER A 433 -9.07 1.17 10.11
CA SER A 433 -10.00 0.29 10.82
C SER A 433 -11.16 -0.18 9.93
N GLU A 434 -11.65 0.67 9.02
CA GLU A 434 -12.62 0.30 7.99
C GLU A 434 -12.01 -0.66 6.96
N ALA A 435 -10.78 -0.43 6.51
CA ALA A 435 -10.08 -1.33 5.59
C ALA A 435 -9.88 -2.73 6.22
N MET A 436 -9.58 -2.79 7.52
CA MET A 436 -9.51 -4.06 8.28
C MET A 436 -10.88 -4.77 8.34
N ALA A 437 -11.96 -4.06 8.66
CA ALA A 437 -13.32 -4.61 8.69
C ALA A 437 -13.76 -5.11 7.30
N SER A 438 -13.50 -4.32 6.26
CA SER A 438 -13.82 -4.63 4.86
C SER A 438 -13.00 -5.81 4.32
N HIS A 439 -11.72 -5.92 4.70
CA HIS A 439 -10.87 -7.07 4.34
C HIS A 439 -11.42 -8.37 4.94
N SER A 440 -11.79 -8.33 6.23
CA SER A 440 -12.44 -9.46 6.92
C SER A 440 -13.77 -9.83 6.26
N ALA A 441 -14.62 -8.84 5.97
CA ALA A 441 -15.91 -9.04 5.32
C ALA A 441 -15.77 -9.67 3.92
N LEU A 442 -14.95 -9.08 3.03
CA LEU A 442 -14.73 -9.61 1.67
C LEU A 442 -14.15 -11.02 1.68
N LEU A 443 -13.22 -11.33 2.60
CA LEU A 443 -12.65 -12.67 2.71
C LEU A 443 -13.71 -13.69 3.12
N ARG A 444 -14.56 -13.36 4.10
CA ARG A 444 -15.69 -14.21 4.55
C ARG A 444 -16.77 -14.39 3.47
N VAL A 445 -17.09 -13.34 2.73
CA VAL A 445 -18.15 -13.32 1.72
C VAL A 445 -17.73 -14.01 0.41
N ARG A 446 -16.50 -13.78 -0.05
CA ARG A 446 -16.03 -14.27 -1.37
C ARG A 446 -15.11 -15.50 -1.29
N GLY A 447 -14.52 -15.81 -0.14
CA GLY A 447 -13.56 -16.93 0.02
C GLY A 447 -12.28 -16.76 -0.81
N LYS A 448 -11.96 -15.53 -1.19
CA LYS A 448 -10.91 -15.13 -2.15
C LYS A 448 -10.15 -13.93 -1.61
N ARG A 449 -9.06 -13.54 -2.28
CA ARG A 449 -8.35 -12.30 -1.96
C ARG A 449 -9.30 -11.10 -1.99
N PRO A 450 -9.36 -10.31 -0.90
CA PRO A 450 -9.97 -9.00 -0.94
C PRO A 450 -9.24 -8.12 -1.95
N PHE A 451 -10.00 -7.26 -2.63
CA PHE A 451 -9.46 -6.12 -3.36
C PHE A 451 -10.13 -4.89 -2.79
N ILE A 452 -9.32 -4.05 -2.12
CA ILE A 452 -9.78 -2.85 -1.44
C ILE A 452 -8.85 -1.71 -1.85
N ILE A 453 -9.44 -0.58 -2.21
CA ILE A 453 -8.75 0.67 -2.51
C ILE A 453 -9.37 1.73 -1.59
N SER A 454 -8.56 2.35 -0.71
CA SER A 454 -9.03 3.25 0.36
C SER A 454 -8.38 4.62 0.25
N ARG A 455 -9.14 5.70 0.50
CA ARG A 455 -8.58 7.06 0.47
C ARG A 455 -7.72 7.31 1.68
N SER A 456 -8.33 7.30 2.86
CA SER A 456 -7.62 7.51 4.11
C SER A 456 -6.85 6.26 4.52
N THR A 457 -5.60 6.46 4.94
CA THR A 457 -4.68 5.39 5.34
C THR A 457 -3.84 5.79 6.56
N PHE A 458 -3.26 4.78 7.21
CA PHE A 458 -2.28 4.95 8.30
C PHE A 458 -1.13 3.93 8.13
N ALA A 459 -0.07 4.07 8.91
CA ALA A 459 1.05 3.12 8.87
C ALA A 459 0.58 1.66 9.11
N GLY A 460 0.91 0.76 8.19
CA GLY A 460 0.45 -0.64 8.19
C GLY A 460 -0.77 -0.94 7.30
N HIS A 461 -1.39 0.08 6.68
CA HIS A 461 -2.56 -0.05 5.80
C HIS A 461 -2.39 -1.04 4.65
N GLY A 462 -1.20 -1.09 4.06
CA GLY A 462 -0.89 -1.96 2.93
C GLY A 462 -1.03 -3.46 3.21
N ARG A 463 -1.17 -3.87 4.48
CA ARG A 463 -1.53 -5.24 4.88
C ARG A 463 -2.97 -5.63 4.54
N TYR A 464 -3.86 -4.65 4.32
CA TYR A 464 -5.31 -4.87 4.15
C TYR A 464 -5.87 -4.28 2.85
N ALA A 465 -5.28 -3.19 2.34
CA ALA A 465 -5.81 -2.47 1.19
C ALA A 465 -4.73 -1.71 0.42
N GLY A 466 -5.02 -1.40 -0.84
CA GLY A 466 -4.30 -0.38 -1.60
C GLY A 466 -4.87 1.03 -1.37
N HIS A 467 -4.39 1.97 -2.16
CA HIS A 467 -4.67 3.40 -2.04
C HIS A 467 -4.70 4.07 -3.43
N TRP A 468 -5.40 5.20 -3.54
CA TRP A 468 -5.24 6.15 -4.65
C TRP A 468 -5.09 7.55 -4.09
N THR A 469 -4.32 8.40 -4.77
CA THR A 469 -3.86 9.71 -4.27
C THR A 469 -4.94 10.81 -4.26
N GLY A 470 -6.21 10.43 -4.11
CA GLY A 470 -7.34 11.35 -4.03
C GLY A 470 -7.59 12.19 -5.28
N ASP A 471 -8.26 13.32 -5.05
CA ASP A 471 -8.90 14.19 -6.05
C ASP A 471 -7.89 15.10 -6.77
N VAL A 472 -6.98 14.49 -7.54
CA VAL A 472 -5.92 15.20 -8.26
C VAL A 472 -6.46 16.04 -9.43
N GLY A 473 -5.85 17.21 -9.67
CA GLY A 473 -6.20 18.08 -10.81
C GLY A 473 -5.75 17.54 -12.16
N SER A 474 -6.54 17.82 -13.22
CA SER A 474 -6.22 17.51 -14.61
C SER A 474 -5.16 18.45 -15.22
N ASP A 475 -3.97 18.44 -14.62
CA ASP A 475 -2.85 19.29 -15.01
C ASP A 475 -1.48 18.59 -14.97
N TRP A 476 -0.47 19.25 -15.56
CA TRP A 476 0.89 18.74 -15.69
C TRP A 476 1.69 18.73 -14.37
N GLN A 477 1.31 19.57 -13.41
CA GLN A 477 1.96 19.62 -12.09
C GLN A 477 1.55 18.40 -11.26
N GLN A 478 0.27 18.02 -11.30
CA GLN A 478 -0.27 16.80 -10.68
C GLN A 478 0.26 15.53 -11.36
N LEU A 479 0.37 15.52 -12.70
CA LEU A 479 1.07 14.44 -13.42
C LEU A 479 2.49 14.24 -12.89
N TYR A 480 3.25 15.31 -12.64
CA TYR A 480 4.57 15.23 -12.03
C TYR A 480 4.53 14.71 -10.59
N TYR A 481 3.74 15.31 -9.70
CA TYR A 481 3.72 14.94 -8.27
C TYR A 481 3.19 13.53 -7.99
N SER A 482 2.40 12.95 -8.90
CA SER A 482 2.00 11.54 -8.80
C SER A 482 3.18 10.56 -8.71
N ILE A 483 4.37 10.92 -9.23
CA ILE A 483 5.57 10.07 -9.17
C ILE A 483 6.15 10.01 -7.74
N PRO A 484 6.59 11.12 -7.10
CA PRO A 484 7.09 11.07 -5.73
C PRO A 484 6.06 10.49 -4.77
N GLU A 485 4.76 10.73 -4.99
CA GLU A 485 3.69 10.19 -4.13
C GLU A 485 3.54 8.67 -4.23
N VAL A 486 3.46 8.10 -5.45
CA VAL A 486 3.48 6.63 -5.66
C VAL A 486 4.74 5.99 -5.07
N LEU A 487 5.88 6.68 -5.17
CA LEU A 487 7.14 6.21 -4.59
C LEU A 487 7.13 6.27 -3.05
N LEU A 488 6.58 7.32 -2.45
CA LEU A 488 6.41 7.46 -0.99
C LEU A 488 5.49 6.37 -0.43
N PHE A 489 4.35 6.09 -1.05
CA PHE A 489 3.45 5.02 -0.61
C PHE A 489 4.06 3.62 -0.73
N ASN A 490 4.96 3.38 -1.70
CA ASN A 490 5.77 2.16 -1.71
C ASN A 490 6.71 2.09 -0.50
N LEU A 491 7.34 3.21 -0.08
CA LEU A 491 8.14 3.25 1.15
C LEU A 491 7.29 3.09 2.43
N PHE A 492 6.02 3.49 2.42
CA PHE A 492 5.05 3.27 3.51
C PHE A 492 4.52 1.82 3.57
N GLY A 493 4.97 0.93 2.67
CA GLY A 493 4.50 -0.45 2.61
C GLY A 493 3.09 -0.58 2.02
N VAL A 494 2.65 0.40 1.20
CA VAL A 494 1.38 0.37 0.45
C VAL A 494 1.69 0.32 -1.05
N PRO A 495 2.21 -0.81 -1.58
CA PRO A 495 2.70 -0.87 -2.95
C PRO A 495 1.59 -0.81 -4.00
N LEU A 496 0.35 -1.21 -3.67
CA LEU A 496 -0.81 -1.09 -4.57
C LEU A 496 -1.35 0.35 -4.53
N VAL A 497 -0.67 1.24 -5.24
CA VAL A 497 -0.96 2.68 -5.27
C VAL A 497 -0.88 3.25 -6.69
N GLY A 498 -1.63 4.31 -6.97
CA GLY A 498 -1.63 5.07 -8.22
C GLY A 498 -2.46 6.34 -8.12
N ALA A 499 -2.25 7.28 -9.03
CA ALA A 499 -3.09 8.48 -9.18
C ALA A 499 -4.15 8.26 -10.27
N ASP A 500 -5.24 9.02 -10.21
CA ASP A 500 -6.30 8.94 -11.22
C ASP A 500 -5.82 9.47 -12.57
N ILE A 501 -5.78 8.56 -13.55
CA ILE A 501 -5.13 8.79 -14.84
C ILE A 501 -5.93 9.79 -15.67
N CYS A 502 -5.21 10.79 -16.19
CA CYS A 502 -5.70 11.99 -16.89
C CYS A 502 -6.17 13.13 -15.97
N GLY A 503 -6.24 12.89 -14.66
CA GLY A 503 -6.70 13.82 -13.62
C GLY A 503 -8.17 13.60 -13.27
N PHE A 504 -8.54 13.91 -12.03
CA PHE A 504 -9.91 13.83 -11.55
C PHE A 504 -10.63 15.18 -11.65
N LEU A 505 -10.06 16.25 -11.11
CA LEU A 505 -10.68 17.58 -11.10
C LEU A 505 -10.42 18.37 -12.40
N GLY A 506 -11.51 18.75 -13.09
CA GLY A 506 -11.49 19.61 -14.28
C GLY A 506 -11.20 18.89 -15.60
N ASP A 507 -11.53 19.55 -16.71
CA ASP A 507 -11.36 19.02 -18.07
C ASP A 507 -9.88 18.71 -18.40
N THR A 508 -9.57 17.44 -18.65
CA THR A 508 -8.28 17.03 -19.24
C THR A 508 -8.17 17.47 -20.71
N ASN A 509 -6.98 17.31 -21.30
CA ASN A 509 -6.75 17.46 -22.74
C ASN A 509 -6.04 16.24 -23.33
N GLU A 510 -6.11 16.07 -24.66
CA GLU A 510 -5.58 14.89 -25.34
C GLU A 510 -4.08 14.68 -25.12
N GLU A 511 -3.26 15.73 -25.11
CA GLU A 511 -1.81 15.60 -24.89
C GLU A 511 -1.53 15.12 -23.46
N LEU A 512 -2.12 15.79 -22.46
CA LEU A 512 -1.99 15.42 -21.06
C LEU A 512 -2.46 13.99 -20.83
N CYS A 513 -3.64 13.62 -21.33
CA CYS A 513 -4.21 12.30 -21.10
C CYS A 513 -3.41 11.17 -21.80
N VAL A 514 -2.77 11.44 -22.94
CA VAL A 514 -1.79 10.51 -23.54
C VAL A 514 -0.57 10.33 -22.64
N ARG A 515 0.03 11.43 -22.14
CA ARG A 515 1.20 11.35 -21.24
C ARG A 515 0.88 10.72 -19.90
N TRP A 516 -0.29 11.00 -19.35
CA TRP A 516 -0.77 10.39 -18.10
C TRP A 516 -1.09 8.91 -18.28
N THR A 517 -1.71 8.50 -19.40
CA THR A 517 -1.91 7.07 -19.68
C THR A 517 -0.58 6.33 -19.88
N GLN A 518 0.41 6.99 -20.50
CA GLN A 518 1.77 6.46 -20.64
C GLN A 518 2.47 6.23 -19.28
N LEU A 519 2.45 7.23 -18.40
CA LEU A 519 3.01 7.10 -17.05
C LEU A 519 2.21 6.11 -16.18
N GLY A 520 0.89 6.25 -16.17
CA GLY A 520 -0.03 5.47 -15.33
C GLY A 520 -0.04 3.98 -15.67
N ALA A 521 0.34 3.60 -16.90
CA ALA A 521 0.64 2.21 -17.24
C ALA A 521 1.70 1.57 -16.33
N PHE A 522 2.54 2.39 -15.67
CA PHE A 522 3.57 2.02 -14.70
C PHE A 522 3.22 2.35 -13.23
N TYR A 523 2.01 2.83 -12.92
CA TYR A 523 1.54 2.82 -11.53
C TYR A 523 1.22 1.38 -11.11
N PRO A 524 1.59 0.92 -9.92
CA PRO A 524 1.21 -0.42 -9.45
C PRO A 524 -0.30 -0.66 -9.49
N PHE A 525 -1.12 0.31 -9.02
CA PHE A 525 -2.57 0.36 -9.26
C PHE A 525 -2.87 1.31 -10.43
N MET A 526 -3.68 0.89 -11.40
CA MET A 526 -3.94 1.65 -12.63
C MET A 526 -5.43 1.88 -12.86
N ARG A 527 -5.92 3.09 -12.51
CA ARG A 527 -7.30 3.54 -12.74
C ARG A 527 -7.32 4.85 -13.53
N ASN A 528 -8.20 4.95 -14.53
CA ASN A 528 -8.70 6.23 -15.04
C ASN A 528 -10.05 6.49 -14.37
N HIS A 529 -10.20 7.68 -13.78
CA HIS A 529 -11.38 8.15 -13.07
C HIS A 529 -11.53 9.66 -13.30
N ASN A 530 -12.74 10.18 -13.16
CA ASN A 530 -13.12 11.51 -13.62
C ASN A 530 -14.25 12.07 -12.76
N ASP A 531 -14.19 13.37 -12.44
CA ASP A 531 -15.18 14.08 -11.62
C ASP A 531 -16.49 14.39 -12.38
N HIS A 532 -17.53 14.67 -11.60
CA HIS A 532 -18.88 14.95 -12.06
C HIS A 532 -18.99 16.23 -12.88
N GLY A 533 -19.35 16.07 -14.16
CA GLY A 533 -19.59 17.18 -15.08
C GLY A 533 -18.37 17.59 -15.92
N ASN A 534 -17.22 16.95 -15.71
CA ASN A 534 -16.10 17.02 -16.65
C ASN A 534 -16.47 16.40 -18.01
N ARG A 535 -15.70 16.73 -19.04
CA ARG A 535 -15.74 15.99 -20.31
C ARG A 535 -15.35 14.52 -20.11
N PRO A 536 -15.93 13.60 -20.91
CA PRO A 536 -15.48 12.22 -20.99
C PRO A 536 -13.97 12.13 -21.29
N GLN A 537 -13.28 11.19 -20.64
CA GLN A 537 -11.83 10.95 -20.80
C GLN A 537 -11.46 9.46 -20.85
N GLU A 538 -12.42 8.60 -21.17
CA GLU A 538 -12.17 7.20 -21.46
C GLU A 538 -11.27 7.09 -22.71
N PRO A 539 -10.31 6.15 -22.78
CA PRO A 539 -9.36 6.10 -23.90
C PRO A 539 -9.96 6.09 -25.31
N PHE A 540 -11.21 5.62 -25.48
CA PHE A 540 -11.91 5.58 -26.76
C PHE A 540 -12.47 6.92 -27.26
N VAL A 541 -12.50 7.99 -26.45
CA VAL A 541 -13.07 9.29 -26.86
C VAL A 541 -12.08 10.19 -27.63
N PHE A 542 -10.79 9.90 -27.53
CA PHE A 542 -9.71 10.70 -28.13
C PHE A 542 -9.45 10.37 -29.61
N SER A 543 -8.59 11.18 -30.26
CA SER A 543 -8.21 11.00 -31.66
C SER A 543 -7.53 9.64 -31.93
N PRO A 544 -7.61 9.08 -33.16
CA PRO A 544 -6.99 7.79 -33.46
C PRO A 544 -5.48 7.68 -33.15
N PRO A 545 -4.64 8.73 -33.35
CA PRO A 545 -3.26 8.75 -32.87
C PRO A 545 -3.12 8.64 -31.34
N ALA A 546 -3.91 9.41 -30.58
CA ALA A 546 -3.93 9.34 -29.12
C ALA A 546 -4.38 7.96 -28.62
N GLN A 547 -5.43 7.40 -29.23
CA GLN A 547 -5.86 6.03 -28.96
C GLN A 547 -4.77 5.00 -29.22
N ALA A 548 -3.97 5.16 -30.27
CA ALA A 548 -2.86 4.26 -30.56
C ALA A 548 -1.78 4.32 -29.48
N ALA A 549 -1.40 5.53 -29.03
CA ALA A 549 -0.45 5.73 -27.94
C ALA A 549 -0.93 5.10 -26.61
N MET A 550 -2.17 5.40 -26.21
CA MET A 550 -2.81 4.85 -25.01
C MET A 550 -2.90 3.31 -25.06
N ARG A 551 -3.29 2.76 -26.22
CA ARG A 551 -3.42 1.30 -26.41
C ARG A 551 -2.05 0.59 -26.37
N ASN A 552 -0.99 1.26 -26.83
CA ASN A 552 0.37 0.72 -26.75
C ASN A 552 0.88 0.70 -25.30
N ALA A 553 0.64 1.76 -24.52
CA ALA A 553 0.98 1.81 -23.09
C ALA A 553 0.26 0.70 -22.31
N LEU A 554 -1.04 0.55 -22.50
CA LEU A 554 -1.84 -0.53 -21.89
C LEU A 554 -1.35 -1.92 -22.30
N ARG A 555 -1.06 -2.17 -23.59
CA ARG A 555 -0.52 -3.46 -24.05
C ARG A 555 0.85 -3.78 -23.45
N LEU A 556 1.71 -2.79 -23.28
CA LEU A 556 3.02 -2.97 -22.63
C LEU A 556 2.84 -3.37 -21.17
N ARG A 557 1.95 -2.70 -20.42
CA ARG A 557 1.59 -3.10 -19.06
C ARG A 557 1.11 -4.55 -19.02
N TYR A 558 0.12 -4.91 -19.85
CA TYR A 558 -0.44 -6.27 -19.87
C TYR A 558 0.60 -7.34 -20.23
N SER A 559 1.61 -6.98 -21.04
CA SER A 559 2.74 -7.87 -21.35
C SER A 559 3.66 -8.08 -20.14
N LEU A 560 3.80 -7.06 -19.29
CA LEU A 560 4.66 -7.05 -18.09
C LEU A 560 3.95 -7.53 -16.81
N LEU A 561 2.67 -7.89 -16.86
CA LEU A 561 1.92 -8.34 -15.67
C LEU A 561 2.56 -9.52 -14.93
N PRO A 562 3.19 -10.53 -15.55
CA PRO A 562 3.90 -11.59 -14.80
C PRO A 562 5.07 -11.04 -13.98
N PHE A 563 5.81 -10.06 -14.51
CA PHE A 563 6.88 -9.38 -13.79
C PHE A 563 6.32 -8.53 -12.65
N LEU A 564 5.30 -7.69 -12.91
CA LEU A 564 4.67 -6.87 -11.88
C LEU A 564 4.08 -7.73 -10.75
N TYR A 565 3.42 -8.84 -11.08
CA TYR A 565 2.86 -9.77 -10.11
C TYR A 565 3.95 -10.45 -9.26
N THR A 566 5.11 -10.74 -9.85
CA THR A 566 6.27 -11.26 -9.12
C THR A 566 6.87 -10.20 -8.18
N LEU A 567 6.85 -8.92 -8.54
CA LEU A 567 7.23 -7.83 -7.63
C LEU A 567 6.25 -7.70 -6.46
N PHE A 568 4.95 -7.84 -6.69
CA PHE A 568 3.94 -7.89 -5.63
C PHE A 568 4.13 -9.10 -4.71
N HIS A 569 4.52 -10.26 -5.25
CA HIS A 569 4.90 -11.41 -4.43
C HIS A 569 6.11 -11.11 -3.54
N ARG A 570 7.19 -10.49 -4.08
CA ARG A 570 8.35 -10.05 -3.28
C ARG A 570 7.97 -9.03 -2.21
N ALA A 571 7.05 -8.11 -2.51
CA ALA A 571 6.52 -7.16 -1.53
C ALA A 571 5.79 -7.90 -0.39
N HIS A 572 4.89 -8.81 -0.72
CA HIS A 572 4.12 -9.59 0.23
C HIS A 572 4.97 -10.56 1.07
N SER A 573 5.95 -11.24 0.46
CA SER A 573 6.76 -12.27 1.14
C SER A 573 7.95 -11.72 1.92
N ALA A 574 8.48 -10.55 1.54
CA ALA A 574 9.75 -10.03 2.03
C ALA A 574 9.78 -8.50 2.31
N GLY A 575 8.66 -7.80 2.14
CA GLY A 575 8.58 -6.35 2.40
C GLY A 575 9.25 -5.47 1.35
N GLU A 576 9.54 -6.00 0.16
CA GLU A 576 10.11 -5.20 -0.94
C GLU A 576 9.15 -4.15 -1.53
N THR A 577 9.70 -3.14 -2.18
CA THR A 577 8.95 -2.12 -2.93
C THR A 577 8.68 -2.57 -4.37
N VAL A 578 7.50 -2.24 -4.91
CA VAL A 578 7.13 -2.56 -6.30
C VAL A 578 7.60 -1.45 -7.24
N ALA A 579 7.05 -0.24 -7.09
CA ALA A 579 7.59 0.97 -7.68
C ALA A 579 8.62 1.57 -6.70
N ARG A 580 9.86 1.79 -7.14
CA ARG A 580 10.94 2.23 -6.24
C ARG A 580 11.76 3.40 -6.80
N PRO A 581 12.23 4.32 -5.94
CA PRO A 581 13.06 5.43 -6.39
C PRO A 581 14.47 4.94 -6.70
N LEU A 582 15.18 5.66 -7.58
CA LEU A 582 16.52 5.26 -8.02
C LEU A 582 17.50 5.15 -6.84
N PHE A 583 17.39 6.00 -5.81
CA PHE A 583 18.26 5.92 -4.64
C PHE A 583 18.10 4.63 -3.83
N LEU A 584 16.96 3.93 -3.91
CA LEU A 584 16.74 2.70 -3.15
C LEU A 584 17.62 1.56 -3.71
N GLU A 585 17.76 1.53 -5.04
CA GLU A 585 18.52 0.54 -5.81
C GLU A 585 19.99 0.96 -6.00
N PHE A 586 20.26 2.28 -6.07
CA PHE A 586 21.59 2.85 -6.31
C PHE A 586 22.05 3.81 -5.18
N PRO A 587 21.96 3.45 -3.88
CA PRO A 587 22.15 4.38 -2.77
C PRO A 587 23.56 4.99 -2.67
N THR A 588 24.56 4.37 -3.32
CA THR A 588 25.95 4.86 -3.37
C THR A 588 26.18 5.95 -4.40
N ASP A 589 25.23 6.19 -5.32
CA ASP A 589 25.30 7.24 -6.33
C ASP A 589 24.51 8.48 -5.87
N PRO A 590 25.18 9.55 -5.42
CA PRO A 590 24.49 10.70 -4.83
C PRO A 590 23.61 11.47 -5.80
N ASN A 591 23.80 11.29 -7.11
CA ASN A 591 22.96 11.92 -8.13
C ASN A 591 21.55 11.33 -8.16
N THR A 592 21.38 10.10 -7.67
CA THR A 592 20.07 9.41 -7.65
C THR A 592 19.16 9.85 -6.51
N TRP A 593 19.71 10.51 -5.49
CA TRP A 593 18.98 10.91 -4.29
C TRP A 593 17.88 11.91 -4.61
N ALA A 594 18.14 12.92 -5.45
CA ALA A 594 17.17 13.94 -5.82
C ALA A 594 16.31 13.59 -7.05
N VAL A 595 16.32 12.33 -7.53
CA VAL A 595 15.55 11.94 -8.73
C VAL A 595 14.17 11.44 -8.35
N ASP A 596 13.16 12.28 -8.58
CA ASP A 596 11.73 11.99 -8.40
C ASP A 596 10.90 12.13 -9.69
N ARG A 597 11.55 12.39 -10.83
CA ARG A 597 10.94 12.44 -12.18
C ARG A 597 11.06 11.12 -12.96
N GLN A 598 11.54 10.07 -12.32
CA GLN A 598 11.71 8.73 -12.86
C GLN A 598 11.36 7.70 -11.77
N LEU A 599 10.90 6.52 -12.18
CA LEU A 599 10.65 5.40 -11.28
C LEU A 599 11.26 4.11 -11.83
N LEU A 600 11.56 3.18 -10.92
CA LEU A 600 11.88 1.79 -11.25
C LEU A 600 10.70 0.88 -10.92
N TRP A 601 10.51 -0.19 -11.68
CA TRP A 601 9.81 -1.40 -11.25
C TRP A 601 10.84 -2.46 -10.83
N GLY A 602 10.85 -2.79 -9.54
CA GLY A 602 11.92 -3.60 -8.93
C GLY A 602 13.30 -2.99 -9.17
N GLY A 603 14.34 -3.83 -9.24
CA GLY A 603 15.70 -3.39 -9.60
C GLY A 603 15.99 -3.35 -11.11
N GLY A 604 15.03 -3.77 -11.95
CA GLY A 604 15.28 -4.21 -13.33
C GLY A 604 14.71 -3.35 -14.46
N LEU A 605 13.74 -2.49 -14.21
CA LEU A 605 13.03 -1.73 -15.26
C LEU A 605 12.92 -0.23 -14.90
N LEU A 606 13.55 0.65 -15.68
CA LEU A 606 13.55 2.11 -15.50
C LEU A 606 12.55 2.79 -16.44
N VAL A 607 11.72 3.67 -15.89
CA VAL A 607 10.70 4.44 -16.62
C VAL A 607 11.05 5.95 -16.56
N THR A 608 11.09 6.58 -17.73
CA THR A 608 11.43 8.00 -17.91
C THR A 608 10.29 8.71 -18.70
N PRO A 609 9.27 9.23 -18.00
CA PRO A 609 8.09 9.86 -18.60
C PRO A 609 8.33 11.31 -19.07
N VAL A 610 7.52 11.78 -20.01
CA VAL A 610 7.39 13.21 -20.32
C VAL A 610 6.34 13.82 -19.39
N LEU A 611 6.69 14.89 -18.70
CA LEU A 611 5.89 15.52 -17.63
C LEU A 611 5.53 16.98 -17.92
N GLU A 612 5.77 17.46 -19.13
CA GLU A 612 5.58 18.86 -19.54
C GLU A 612 5.00 18.93 -20.96
N ALA A 613 4.11 19.90 -21.20
CA ALA A 613 3.41 20.09 -22.48
C ALA A 613 4.36 20.44 -23.64
N GLY A 614 4.00 20.01 -24.85
CA GLY A 614 4.74 20.29 -26.09
C GLY A 614 6.08 19.57 -26.21
N GLN A 615 6.48 18.77 -25.21
CA GLN A 615 7.79 18.12 -25.19
C GLN A 615 7.83 16.86 -26.07
N THR A 616 8.86 16.80 -26.92
CA THR A 616 9.19 15.67 -27.80
C THR A 616 10.50 14.98 -27.40
N LYS A 617 11.08 15.38 -26.27
CA LYS A 617 12.30 14.84 -25.67
C LYS A 617 12.20 14.92 -24.14
N VAL A 618 12.98 14.11 -23.43
CA VAL A 618 13.07 14.14 -21.97
C VAL A 618 14.53 13.95 -21.53
N SER A 619 14.96 14.61 -20.46
CA SER A 619 16.24 14.34 -19.80
C SER A 619 16.02 13.33 -18.67
N GLY A 620 16.69 12.17 -18.74
CA GLY A 620 16.64 11.15 -17.69
C GLY A 620 18.03 10.87 -17.12
N TYR A 621 18.12 10.66 -15.81
CA TYR A 621 19.33 10.14 -15.19
C TYR A 621 19.41 8.62 -15.42
N PHE A 622 20.57 8.15 -15.85
CA PHE A 622 20.87 6.73 -15.96
C PHE A 622 22.02 6.41 -15.00
N PRO A 623 21.77 5.62 -13.93
CA PRO A 623 22.84 5.10 -13.08
C PRO A 623 23.87 4.31 -13.87
N ALA A 624 25.10 4.20 -13.34
CA ALA A 624 26.19 3.51 -14.01
C ALA A 624 25.85 2.05 -14.35
N GLY A 625 26.05 1.66 -15.60
CA GLY A 625 25.66 0.34 -16.12
C GLY A 625 25.17 0.38 -17.57
N THR A 626 24.75 -0.78 -18.07
CA THR A 626 24.12 -0.90 -19.40
C THR A 626 22.60 -1.01 -19.26
N TRP A 627 21.89 -0.26 -20.09
CA TRP A 627 20.43 -0.17 -20.10
C TRP A 627 19.93 -0.37 -21.53
N TYR A 628 19.06 -1.35 -21.74
CA TYR A 628 18.50 -1.68 -23.06
C TYR A 628 17.09 -1.13 -23.19
N SER A 629 16.78 -0.39 -24.25
CA SER A 629 15.41 0.08 -24.45
C SER A 629 14.44 -1.09 -24.65
N LEU A 630 13.31 -1.03 -23.95
CA LEU A 630 12.16 -1.92 -24.16
C LEU A 630 11.22 -1.36 -25.25
N THR A 631 11.43 -0.13 -25.74
CA THR A 631 10.60 0.43 -26.82
C THR A 631 10.73 -0.42 -28.09
N GLY A 632 9.58 -0.87 -28.60
CA GLY A 632 9.49 -1.80 -29.75
C GLY A 632 9.33 -3.28 -29.37
N VAL A 633 9.63 -3.68 -28.14
CA VAL A 633 9.41 -5.07 -27.65
C VAL A 633 7.93 -5.27 -27.32
N GLY A 634 7.16 -5.72 -28.31
CA GLY A 634 5.71 -5.89 -28.21
C GLY A 634 4.95 -5.75 -29.54
N ALA A 635 5.60 -5.20 -30.57
CA ALA A 635 5.12 -5.35 -31.94
C ALA A 635 5.51 -6.73 -32.48
N PRO A 636 4.59 -7.51 -33.09
CA PRO A 636 4.98 -8.73 -33.79
C PRO A 636 5.84 -8.36 -35.00
N ALA A 637 7.14 -8.66 -34.91
CA ALA A 637 8.16 -8.50 -35.95
C ALA A 637 8.50 -7.06 -36.37
N LEU A 638 8.99 -6.25 -35.43
CA LEU A 638 9.97 -5.19 -35.75
C LEU A 638 11.37 -5.61 -35.27
N PRO A 639 12.43 -5.41 -36.08
CA PRO A 639 13.79 -5.75 -35.68
C PRO A 639 14.27 -4.83 -34.56
N TRP A 640 14.95 -5.41 -33.57
CA TRP A 640 15.59 -4.69 -32.48
C TRP A 640 16.68 -3.77 -33.06
N HIS A 641 16.52 -2.45 -32.93
CA HIS A 641 17.47 -1.49 -33.49
C HIS A 641 18.77 -1.44 -32.67
N PRO A 642 19.97 -1.51 -33.28
CA PRO A 642 21.24 -1.49 -32.55
C PRO A 642 21.46 -0.24 -31.68
N ASP A 643 20.88 0.90 -32.05
CA ASP A 643 20.98 2.17 -31.33
C ASP A 643 20.15 2.23 -30.02
N SER A 644 19.57 1.11 -29.59
CA SER A 644 18.70 1.00 -28.41
C SER A 644 19.42 0.75 -27.08
N THR A 645 20.76 0.72 -27.06
CA THR A 645 21.56 0.41 -25.87
C THR A 645 22.27 1.65 -25.32
N ILE A 646 22.05 1.94 -24.03
CA ILE A 646 22.68 3.02 -23.29
C ILE A 646 23.77 2.43 -22.37
N HIS A 647 25.03 2.80 -22.60
CA HIS A 647 26.14 2.53 -21.69
C HIS A 647 26.40 3.77 -20.82
N SER A 648 25.79 3.82 -19.65
CA SER A 648 25.89 4.95 -18.73
C SER A 648 27.07 4.83 -17.77
N LYS A 649 27.66 5.98 -17.45
CA LYS A 649 28.66 6.15 -16.37
C LYS A 649 28.08 6.80 -15.11
N GLY A 650 26.75 6.90 -15.00
CA GLY A 650 26.07 7.72 -13.98
C GLY A 650 25.88 9.14 -14.48
N GLN A 651 25.01 9.34 -15.47
CA GLN A 651 24.88 10.60 -16.20
C GLN A 651 23.45 10.88 -16.68
N TRP A 652 23.14 12.16 -16.90
CA TRP A 652 21.91 12.60 -17.55
C TRP A 652 22.00 12.42 -19.08
N ILE A 653 20.93 11.93 -19.70
CA ILE A 653 20.84 11.67 -21.14
C ILE A 653 19.52 12.24 -21.67
N ILE A 654 19.58 12.97 -22.78
CA ILE A 654 18.41 13.47 -23.50
C ILE A 654 17.90 12.38 -24.45
N LEU A 655 16.70 11.88 -24.19
CA LEU A 655 16.03 10.84 -24.96
C LEU A 655 14.99 11.45 -25.91
N PRO A 656 14.84 10.94 -27.15
CA PRO A 656 13.64 11.18 -27.94
C PRO A 656 12.40 10.66 -27.21
N ALA A 657 11.34 11.47 -27.18
CA ALA A 657 10.06 11.12 -26.56
C ALA A 657 8.90 11.80 -27.30
N PRO A 658 8.63 11.48 -28.58
CA PRO A 658 7.43 11.95 -29.28
C PRO A 658 6.15 11.54 -28.53
N LEU A 659 5.00 12.11 -28.93
CA LEU A 659 3.75 11.97 -28.17
C LEU A 659 3.29 10.51 -27.98
N ASP A 660 3.63 9.62 -28.91
CA ASP A 660 3.31 8.19 -28.86
C ASP A 660 4.25 7.35 -27.98
N THR A 661 5.32 7.95 -27.45
CA THR A 661 6.45 7.25 -26.83
C THR A 661 6.69 7.66 -25.38
N ILE A 662 6.75 6.67 -24.50
CA ILE A 662 7.39 6.74 -23.17
C ILE A 662 8.67 5.93 -23.17
N ASN A 663 9.73 6.45 -22.52
CA ASN A 663 11.02 5.79 -22.46
C ASN A 663 11.06 4.76 -21.34
N VAL A 664 11.35 3.51 -21.68
CA VAL A 664 11.36 2.37 -20.75
C VAL A 664 12.59 1.52 -21.05
N HIS A 665 13.43 1.26 -20.05
CA HIS A 665 14.72 0.59 -20.22
C HIS A 665 14.92 -0.55 -19.23
N VAL A 666 15.34 -1.72 -19.71
CA VAL A 666 15.72 -2.88 -18.89
C VAL A 666 17.19 -2.78 -18.50
N ARG A 667 17.49 -2.95 -17.21
CA ARG A 667 18.85 -2.96 -16.69
C ARG A 667 19.56 -4.27 -17.03
N ALA A 668 20.80 -4.18 -17.51
CA ALA A 668 21.66 -5.35 -17.68
C ALA A 668 21.80 -6.16 -16.38
N GLY A 669 21.90 -7.48 -16.51
CA GLY A 669 21.88 -8.44 -15.40
C GLY A 669 20.49 -8.98 -15.02
N HIS A 670 19.40 -8.51 -15.66
CA HIS A 670 18.03 -8.89 -15.30
C HIS A 670 17.34 -9.75 -16.37
N ILE A 671 16.46 -10.65 -15.92
CA ILE A 671 15.53 -11.40 -16.78
C ILE A 671 14.10 -11.05 -16.36
N LEU A 672 13.28 -10.58 -17.30
CA LEU A 672 11.88 -10.21 -17.06
C LEU A 672 10.93 -11.26 -17.66
N PRO A 673 10.00 -11.85 -16.90
CA PRO A 673 8.91 -12.66 -17.44
C PRO A 673 7.82 -11.79 -18.04
N LEU A 674 7.48 -12.08 -19.29
CA LEU A 674 6.40 -11.44 -20.05
C LEU A 674 5.34 -12.46 -20.46
N GLN A 675 4.15 -11.98 -20.80
CA GLN A 675 3.07 -12.78 -21.39
C GLN A 675 2.53 -12.08 -22.64
N GLU A 676 2.01 -12.82 -23.62
CA GLU A 676 1.28 -12.21 -24.75
C GLU A 676 0.04 -11.47 -24.21
N PRO A 677 -0.12 -10.16 -24.48
CA PRO A 677 -1.19 -9.36 -23.90
C PRO A 677 -2.55 -9.69 -24.53
N ALA A 678 -3.62 -9.52 -23.75
CA ALA A 678 -5.01 -9.67 -24.19
C ALA A 678 -5.87 -8.49 -23.70
N PHE A 679 -7.20 -8.59 -23.85
CA PHE A 679 -8.11 -7.52 -23.42
C PHE A 679 -8.49 -7.56 -21.94
N SER A 680 -8.18 -8.63 -21.22
CA SER A 680 -8.29 -8.73 -19.76
C SER A 680 -7.30 -9.78 -19.21
N THR A 681 -7.00 -9.77 -17.91
CA THR A 681 -6.16 -10.80 -17.27
C THR A 681 -6.77 -12.19 -17.39
N ALA A 682 -8.10 -12.30 -17.40
CA ALA A 682 -8.80 -13.58 -17.60
C ALA A 682 -8.45 -14.20 -18.96
N GLN A 683 -8.21 -13.38 -19.98
CA GLN A 683 -7.74 -13.82 -21.29
C GLN A 683 -6.21 -13.94 -21.35
N SER A 684 -5.46 -12.98 -20.80
CA SER A 684 -3.99 -12.94 -20.94
C SER A 684 -3.31 -14.08 -20.20
N ARG A 685 -3.81 -14.46 -19.01
CA ARG A 685 -3.24 -15.56 -18.20
C ARG A 685 -3.23 -16.91 -18.92
N GLY A 686 -4.10 -17.11 -19.90
CA GLY A 686 -4.13 -18.29 -20.79
C GLY A 686 -3.22 -18.19 -22.03
N LYS A 687 -2.44 -17.12 -22.18
CA LYS A 687 -1.55 -16.89 -23.32
C LYS A 687 -0.11 -17.32 -23.06
N GLY A 688 0.66 -17.47 -24.14
CA GLY A 688 2.07 -17.86 -24.09
C GLY A 688 2.94 -16.83 -23.36
N MET A 689 3.94 -17.33 -22.63
CA MET A 689 4.94 -16.52 -21.94
C MET A 689 6.22 -16.32 -22.78
N ALA A 690 6.96 -15.26 -22.47
CA ALA A 690 8.25 -14.93 -23.04
C ALA A 690 9.22 -14.43 -21.95
N LEU A 691 10.51 -14.40 -22.24
CA LEU A 691 11.53 -13.84 -21.34
C LEU A 691 12.32 -12.75 -22.08
N VAL A 692 12.49 -11.58 -21.46
CA VAL A 692 13.45 -10.57 -21.89
C VAL A 692 14.73 -10.76 -21.06
N VAL A 693 15.80 -11.21 -21.70
CA VAL A 693 17.10 -11.50 -21.05
C VAL A 693 18.07 -10.35 -21.34
N ALA A 694 18.22 -9.42 -20.40
CA ALA A 694 19.14 -8.29 -20.51
C ALA A 694 20.51 -8.67 -19.95
N LEU A 695 21.43 -9.14 -20.80
CA LEU A 695 22.75 -9.60 -20.39
C LEU A 695 23.67 -8.46 -19.91
N THR A 696 24.51 -8.74 -18.91
CA THR A 696 25.72 -7.93 -18.65
C THR A 696 26.75 -8.09 -19.78
N PRO A 697 27.78 -7.23 -19.86
CA PRO A 697 28.91 -7.43 -20.78
C PRO A 697 29.60 -8.81 -20.63
N ASP A 698 29.57 -9.38 -19.42
CA ASP A 698 30.12 -10.71 -19.11
C ASP A 698 29.16 -11.87 -19.46
N GLY A 699 27.99 -11.58 -20.04
CA GLY A 699 27.00 -12.58 -20.45
C GLY A 699 26.17 -13.17 -19.32
N PHE A 700 26.01 -12.45 -18.20
CA PHE A 700 25.18 -12.88 -17.06
C PHE A 700 23.82 -12.17 -17.02
N ALA A 701 22.77 -12.89 -16.62
CA ALA A 701 21.53 -12.30 -16.14
C ALA A 701 20.77 -13.25 -15.19
N ARG A 702 20.03 -12.68 -14.23
CA ARG A 702 19.15 -13.39 -13.29
C ARG A 702 17.75 -12.79 -13.31
N GLY A 703 16.74 -13.63 -13.16
CA GLY A 703 15.38 -13.19 -12.88
C GLY A 703 14.54 -14.35 -12.38
N GLU A 704 13.25 -14.10 -12.17
CA GLU A 704 12.35 -15.03 -11.51
C GLU A 704 10.90 -14.80 -11.94
N LEU A 705 10.04 -15.78 -11.69
CA LEU A 705 8.60 -15.72 -11.91
C LEU A 705 7.89 -16.41 -10.74
N PHE A 706 6.99 -15.69 -10.09
CA PHE A 706 5.97 -16.26 -9.20
C PHE A 706 4.65 -16.43 -9.96
N TRP A 707 4.03 -17.60 -9.84
CA TRP A 707 2.76 -17.90 -10.51
C TRP A 707 1.88 -18.85 -9.70
N ASP A 708 0.69 -18.38 -9.34
CA ASP A 708 -0.39 -19.16 -8.71
C ASP A 708 -1.69 -19.03 -9.54
N ASP A 709 -2.84 -19.36 -8.96
CA ASP A 709 -4.14 -19.25 -9.64
C ASP A 709 -4.58 -17.79 -9.92
N GLY A 710 -3.99 -16.82 -9.21
CA GLY A 710 -4.22 -15.40 -9.37
C GLY A 710 -5.31 -14.78 -8.49
N ASP A 711 -6.00 -15.53 -7.62
CA ASP A 711 -7.23 -15.05 -6.94
C ASP A 711 -7.49 -15.70 -5.55
N SER A 712 -7.00 -16.92 -5.30
CA SER A 712 -7.19 -17.62 -4.03
C SER A 712 -6.42 -16.99 -2.88
N TRP A 713 -7.04 -16.97 -1.70
CA TRP A 713 -6.40 -16.56 -0.46
C TRP A 713 -5.31 -17.57 -0.03
N GLU A 714 -4.23 -17.08 0.61
CA GLU A 714 -3.14 -17.88 1.21
C GLU A 714 -2.44 -18.91 0.28
N THR A 715 -2.32 -18.63 -1.02
CA THR A 715 -1.61 -19.54 -1.94
C THR A 715 -0.13 -19.69 -1.58
N PHE A 716 0.54 -18.63 -1.17
CA PHE A 716 1.95 -18.65 -0.77
C PHE A 716 2.16 -19.47 0.51
N GLU A 717 1.37 -19.20 1.55
CA GLU A 717 1.43 -19.85 2.86
C GLU A 717 1.10 -21.35 2.78
N ARG A 718 0.20 -21.75 1.88
CA ARG A 718 -0.15 -23.16 1.65
C ARG A 718 0.78 -23.91 0.69
N GLY A 719 1.59 -23.19 -0.09
CA GLY A 719 2.44 -23.79 -1.13
C GLY A 719 1.72 -24.03 -2.48
N ASP A 720 0.56 -23.42 -2.69
CA ASP A 720 -0.28 -23.55 -3.89
C ASP A 720 0.22 -22.65 -5.05
N TYR A 721 1.52 -22.69 -5.37
CA TYR A 721 2.15 -21.84 -6.37
C TYR A 721 3.31 -22.53 -7.10
N THR A 722 3.81 -21.87 -8.15
CA THR A 722 5.05 -22.20 -8.86
C THR A 722 6.00 -21.00 -8.78
N GLU A 723 7.24 -21.22 -8.35
CA GLU A 723 8.32 -20.23 -8.42
C GLU A 723 9.44 -20.78 -9.32
N LEU A 724 9.81 -20.00 -10.34
CA LEU A 724 10.88 -20.33 -11.27
C LEU A 724 12.04 -19.35 -11.12
N LEU A 725 13.26 -19.87 -11.08
CA LEU A 725 14.48 -19.07 -11.17
C LEU A 725 15.10 -19.20 -12.56
N PHE A 726 15.30 -18.06 -13.23
CA PHE A 726 15.97 -17.96 -14.52
C PHE A 726 17.42 -17.50 -14.33
N LEU A 727 18.36 -18.23 -14.93
CA LEU A 727 19.77 -17.88 -14.98
C LEU A 727 20.29 -17.98 -16.42
N ALA A 728 20.85 -16.87 -16.89
CA ALA A 728 21.69 -16.83 -18.08
C ALA A 728 23.15 -16.64 -17.64
N SER A 729 24.03 -17.47 -18.16
CA SER A 729 25.48 -17.34 -17.99
C SER A 729 26.17 -17.91 -19.22
N ASN A 730 27.34 -17.38 -19.57
CA ASN A 730 28.09 -17.87 -20.71
C ASN A 730 28.82 -19.17 -20.34
N VAL A 731 28.27 -20.31 -20.76
CA VAL A 731 28.83 -21.63 -20.44
C VAL A 731 30.03 -21.89 -21.35
N SER A 732 31.23 -21.57 -20.87
CA SER A 732 32.44 -22.24 -21.36
C SER A 732 32.27 -23.75 -21.09
N THR A 733 32.60 -24.57 -22.08
CA THR A 733 32.32 -26.02 -22.06
C THR A 733 33.03 -26.72 -20.89
N GLY A 734 32.31 -26.93 -19.79
CA GLY A 734 32.85 -27.48 -18.55
C GLY A 734 31.76 -27.75 -17.50
N SER A 735 31.09 -28.89 -17.62
CA SER A 735 30.35 -29.62 -16.56
C SER A 735 29.84 -28.82 -15.34
N CYS A 736 28.57 -28.42 -15.34
CA CYS A 736 27.89 -27.99 -14.11
C CYS A 736 27.00 -29.12 -13.58
N TRP A 737 27.45 -29.80 -12.53
CA TRP A 737 26.62 -30.57 -11.61
C TRP A 737 26.86 -30.02 -10.21
N GLN A 738 25.85 -29.36 -9.64
CA GLN A 738 25.74 -29.21 -8.19
C GLN A 738 24.25 -29.09 -7.82
N GLY A 739 23.75 -30.10 -7.12
CA GLY A 739 22.42 -30.07 -6.53
C GLY A 739 22.47 -29.54 -5.11
N LEU A 740 21.54 -28.65 -4.76
CA LEU A 740 21.16 -28.35 -3.38
C LEU A 740 19.63 -28.51 -3.29
N GLY A 741 19.16 -29.19 -2.26
CA GLY A 741 17.80 -29.74 -2.22
C GLY A 741 16.81 -28.98 -1.33
N ARG A 742 15.53 -29.33 -1.53
CA ARG A 742 14.37 -29.04 -0.68
C ARG A 742 13.91 -27.58 -0.57
N ALA A 743 13.53 -27.04 -1.73
CA ALA A 743 12.41 -26.10 -1.90
C ALA A 743 11.70 -26.44 -3.24
N PRO A 744 10.44 -26.06 -3.47
CA PRO A 744 9.73 -26.31 -4.74
C PRO A 744 10.16 -25.36 -5.87
N VAL A 745 11.42 -24.89 -5.87
CA VAL A 745 11.97 -23.97 -6.87
C VAL A 745 12.59 -24.77 -8.01
N ALA A 746 12.01 -24.66 -9.21
CA ALA A 746 12.62 -25.25 -10.40
C ALA A 746 13.62 -24.26 -11.02
N LEU A 747 14.89 -24.69 -11.16
CA LEU A 747 15.90 -23.94 -11.92
C LEU A 747 15.71 -24.15 -13.42
N ALA A 748 15.57 -23.05 -14.17
CA ALA A 748 15.58 -23.05 -15.62
C ALA A 748 16.91 -22.45 -16.14
N HIS A 749 17.81 -23.33 -16.60
CA HIS A 749 19.06 -22.92 -17.23
C HIS A 749 18.86 -22.58 -18.72
N LEU A 750 19.08 -21.31 -19.08
CA LEU A 750 19.14 -20.87 -20.48
C LEU A 750 20.58 -20.98 -20.99
N GLY A 751 20.93 -22.14 -21.53
CA GLY A 751 22.23 -22.38 -22.17
C GLY A 751 22.31 -21.71 -23.55
N LEU A 752 22.92 -20.53 -23.63
CA LEU A 752 23.33 -19.89 -24.88
C LEU A 752 24.56 -20.61 -25.46
N LEU A 753 24.34 -21.59 -26.32
CA LEU A 753 25.41 -22.13 -27.17
C LEU A 753 25.84 -21.04 -28.17
N CYS A 754 27.15 -20.76 -28.24
CA CYS A 754 27.72 -19.77 -29.14
C CYS A 754 27.37 -20.03 -30.62
N GLY A 755 26.33 -19.36 -31.10
CA GLY A 755 25.90 -19.35 -32.49
C GLY A 755 24.81 -18.29 -32.67
N TRP A 756 25.03 -17.35 -33.60
CA TRP A 756 24.08 -16.27 -33.88
C TRP A 756 22.80 -16.81 -34.53
N GLN A 757 21.79 -17.18 -33.72
CA GLN A 757 20.38 -17.26 -34.14
C GLN A 757 19.46 -17.35 -32.90
N VAL A 758 18.67 -16.30 -32.65
CA VAL A 758 17.63 -16.33 -31.59
C VAL A 758 16.43 -17.10 -32.11
N GLY A 759 16.35 -18.39 -31.78
CA GLY A 759 15.22 -19.26 -32.11
C GLY A 759 13.97 -18.92 -31.30
N LYS A 760 12.81 -18.82 -31.98
CA LYS A 760 11.50 -18.65 -31.33
C LYS A 760 11.07 -19.94 -30.60
N GLY A 761 11.40 -20.06 -29.32
CA GLY A 761 10.81 -21.08 -28.44
C GLY A 761 9.45 -20.63 -27.92
N THR A 762 8.36 -21.24 -28.40
CA THR A 762 7.03 -21.08 -27.80
C THR A 762 6.75 -22.25 -26.87
N TRP A 763 6.62 -21.97 -25.57
CA TRP A 763 6.13 -22.96 -24.61
C TRP A 763 4.61 -23.08 -24.74
N ARG A 764 4.12 -24.27 -25.10
CA ARG A 764 2.71 -24.63 -24.95
C ARG A 764 2.51 -25.27 -23.58
N SER A 765 1.36 -25.02 -22.96
CA SER A 765 0.95 -25.72 -21.74
C SER A 765 0.77 -27.22 -21.99
N PRO A 766 0.91 -28.08 -20.97
CA PRO A 766 0.64 -29.50 -21.12
C PRO A 766 -0.87 -29.74 -21.31
N GLU A 767 -1.27 -30.22 -22.49
CA GLU A 767 -2.60 -30.80 -22.66
C GLU A 767 -2.69 -32.11 -21.86
N SER A 768 -3.81 -32.28 -21.16
CA SER A 768 -4.07 -33.47 -20.35
C SER A 768 -4.17 -34.73 -21.21
N THR A 769 -3.11 -35.54 -21.21
CA THR A 769 -3.12 -36.88 -21.82
C THR A 769 -3.35 -37.94 -20.74
N ARG A 770 -4.59 -38.43 -20.66
CA ARG A 770 -4.90 -39.71 -20.01
C ARG A 770 -4.42 -40.86 -20.91
N GLY A 771 -3.80 -41.87 -20.31
CA GLY A 771 -3.71 -43.22 -20.87
C GLY A 771 -2.29 -43.78 -20.98
N GLY A 772 -2.02 -44.86 -20.25
CA GLY A 772 -0.75 -45.58 -20.24
C GLY A 772 -0.27 -45.87 -18.83
#